data_AF-A0A8H7FHQ1-F1
#
_entry.id   AF-A0A8H7FHQ1-F1
#
_cell.length_a   1.000
_cell.length_b   1.000
_cell.length_c   1.000
_cell.angle_alpha   90.00
_cell.angle_beta   90.00
_cell.angle_gamma   90.00
#
_symmetry.space_group_name_H-M   'P 1'
#
loop_
_entity.id
_entity.type
_entity.pdbx_description
1 polymer ?
#
loop_
_entity_poly.entity_id
_entity_poly.type
_entity_poly.pdbx_seq_one_letter_code
_entity_poly.pdbx_strand_id
1 'polypeptide(L)'
;YGRYSISLRHLSRNAANKLTILAIAWILTVLEVPRDIPLPGSSVSGPVAYAIRNVRVDKSFLEQLKTGSLKDSPFLCVGVLNNLLPTLPVSEVDLLAHAAFSAPKNPTNDAMIMSIFGYMRCLGIPRLASEQAFKVLEDVDASSWHRQAITPSTLCHCQPQAARDLLRRMITYTQEQHRQQQARQRERRQNKNGTTVQATEEEKPLLKMSTHKMVLQLLQTASLQGSIDTQFIEKCAAEGLLETPPAIRSFIVDVLTTVVQDLFIINGDARDTSGMWEILSPFVDIAQRLSEDIALTDEQWNAARAGTRPMPDIEEERHIASSLLSNSAHNIPSSLKRAWAEKVVYPVITGHVRARTKWLRTAIAREGGSQDLEESAWAICGSGMPVATSFQTFANYLPEDTSLLDILERDVLGFLLRPTCQKLLDLMEKNHKPGWERETYGKNVKLLTDFAVSDGEAAGVGARSSIHSLMVKPNSPSTLVNSCSRSLQRIGMTLLRPENAQVHTNLQVVTPYSSFRRFIDQTLAPVSTQSLHRHVIDLLSRFLSEVESAEKRDSASTLNGGASYWSLVIILRLLVLRDGTNTESHDSDWIQARGRQLVSLAELVANGGCRHIQYPHAFSPYLSLARVQDTVPVCLAITQAPICPTAPGWLRALCFDTAATLIRAQKYNMKSSGTASRDLANLRKVWQSDQDAAVRWLALSLTE
;
A
#
# COMPACT_ATOMS: atom_id res chain seq x y z
N TYR A 1 32.67 -4.75 -18.58
CA TYR A 1 34.12 -4.56 -18.74
C TYR A 1 34.83 -5.90 -18.97
N GLY A 2 34.76 -6.49 -20.17
CA GLY A 2 35.20 -7.88 -20.40
C GLY A 2 36.04 -8.12 -21.65
N ARG A 3 36.78 -7.15 -22.19
CA ARG A 3 37.43 -7.29 -23.52
C ARG A 3 38.94 -7.52 -23.58
N TYR A 4 39.68 -7.52 -22.46
CA TYR A 4 41.13 -7.78 -22.50
C TYR A 4 41.59 -8.61 -21.29
N SER A 5 41.43 -9.93 -21.33
CA SER A 5 42.11 -10.81 -20.37
C SER A 5 43.45 -11.25 -20.95
N ILE A 6 44.55 -10.66 -20.48
CA ILE A 6 45.89 -11.18 -20.77
C ILE A 6 46.07 -12.41 -19.88
N SER A 7 46.17 -13.60 -20.47
CA SER A 7 46.41 -14.83 -19.71
C SER A 7 47.84 -14.84 -19.18
N LEU A 8 48.00 -14.68 -17.86
CA LEU A 8 49.30 -14.67 -17.18
C LEU A 8 49.72 -16.05 -16.63
N ARG A 9 48.98 -17.13 -16.95
CA ARG A 9 49.14 -18.47 -16.34
C ARG A 9 50.51 -19.12 -16.56
N HIS A 10 51.33 -18.60 -17.46
CA HIS A 10 52.64 -19.17 -17.82
C HIS A 10 53.83 -18.25 -17.53
N LEU A 11 53.64 -17.14 -16.81
CA LEU A 11 54.75 -16.23 -16.49
C LEU A 11 55.63 -16.80 -15.37
N SER A 12 56.95 -16.68 -15.54
CA SER A 12 57.88 -16.91 -14.44
C SER A 12 57.68 -15.85 -13.35
N ARG A 13 58.00 -16.17 -12.09
CA ARG A 13 57.88 -15.23 -10.96
C ARG A 13 58.64 -13.92 -11.21
N ASN A 14 59.78 -13.99 -11.88
CA ASN A 14 60.56 -12.79 -12.25
C ASN A 14 59.83 -11.95 -13.31
N ALA A 15 59.24 -12.57 -14.33
CA ALA A 15 58.47 -11.86 -15.35
C ALA A 15 57.20 -11.23 -14.75
N ALA A 16 56.50 -11.93 -13.86
CA ALA A 16 55.35 -11.40 -13.12
C ALA A 16 55.75 -10.19 -12.26
N ASN A 17 56.86 -10.27 -11.50
CA ASN A 17 57.35 -9.14 -10.71
C ASN A 17 57.70 -7.92 -11.56
N LYS A 18 58.38 -8.11 -12.70
CA LYS A 18 58.71 -7.01 -13.62
C LYS A 18 57.45 -6.38 -14.22
N LEU A 19 56.45 -7.19 -14.59
CA LEU A 19 55.19 -6.71 -15.12
C LEU A 19 54.38 -5.96 -14.04
N THR A 20 54.40 -6.43 -12.80
CA THR A 20 53.84 -5.73 -11.63
C THR A 20 54.51 -4.37 -11.44
N ILE A 21 55.84 -4.31 -11.45
CA ILE A 21 56.59 -3.04 -11.32
C ILE A 21 56.18 -2.07 -12.42
N LEU A 22 56.09 -2.53 -13.67
CA LEU A 22 55.67 -1.70 -14.80
C LEU A 22 54.23 -1.20 -14.64
N ALA A 23 53.29 -2.10 -14.34
CA ALA A 23 51.88 -1.75 -14.19
C ALA A 23 51.67 -0.72 -13.06
N ILE A 24 52.34 -0.92 -11.92
CA ILE A 24 52.25 -0.01 -10.78
C ILE A 24 52.92 1.32 -11.10
N ALA A 25 54.14 1.32 -11.66
CA ALA A 25 54.81 2.56 -12.04
C ALA A 25 53.97 3.36 -13.03
N TRP A 26 53.30 2.68 -13.97
CA TRP A 26 52.37 3.30 -14.90
C TRP A 26 51.19 3.95 -14.16
N ILE A 27 50.50 3.18 -13.31
CA ILE A 27 49.39 3.67 -12.48
C ILE A 27 49.80 4.90 -11.65
N LEU A 28 50.92 4.81 -10.90
CA LEU A 28 51.39 5.89 -10.03
C LEU A 28 51.82 7.13 -10.80
N THR A 29 52.30 6.97 -12.05
CA THR A 29 52.65 8.11 -12.90
C THR A 29 51.39 8.80 -13.43
N VAL A 30 50.36 8.03 -13.83
CA VAL A 30 49.07 8.59 -14.27
C VAL A 30 48.35 9.28 -13.11
N LEU A 31 48.39 8.69 -11.93
CA LEU A 31 47.83 9.24 -10.70
C LEU A 31 48.67 10.39 -10.11
N GLU A 32 49.84 10.70 -10.66
CA GLU A 32 50.74 11.74 -10.14
C GLU A 32 51.10 11.56 -8.65
N VAL A 33 51.28 10.31 -8.21
CA VAL A 33 51.56 9.99 -6.79
C VAL A 33 52.96 10.47 -6.39
N PRO A 34 53.10 11.26 -5.30
CA PRO A 34 54.39 11.72 -4.78
C PRO A 34 55.36 10.56 -4.48
N ARG A 35 56.66 10.79 -4.60
CA ARG A 35 57.69 9.75 -4.39
C ARG A 35 58.03 9.52 -2.92
N ASP A 36 57.81 10.54 -2.12
CA ASP A 36 58.14 10.68 -0.71
C ASP A 36 56.99 10.25 0.22
N ILE A 37 55.99 9.54 -0.31
CA ILE A 37 54.89 9.03 0.52
C ILE A 37 55.42 8.09 1.62
N PRO A 38 55.00 8.28 2.88
CA PRO A 38 55.37 7.38 3.97
C PRO A 38 54.73 6.01 3.74
N LEU A 39 55.56 4.96 3.67
CA LEU A 39 55.07 3.59 3.47
C LEU A 39 54.95 2.85 4.81
N PRO A 40 53.80 2.23 5.12
CA PRO A 40 53.64 1.42 6.32
C PRO A 40 54.48 0.13 6.24
N GLY A 41 55.42 -0.03 7.17
CA GLY A 41 56.28 -1.22 7.30
C GLY A 41 57.71 -1.05 6.75
N SER A 42 58.68 -1.75 7.36
CA SER A 42 60.12 -1.61 7.10
C SER A 42 60.68 -2.51 5.98
N SER A 43 59.87 -3.38 5.38
CA SER A 43 60.31 -4.30 4.32
C SER A 43 60.19 -3.66 2.94
N VAL A 44 61.29 -3.11 2.42
CA VAL A 44 61.40 -2.45 1.10
C VAL A 44 61.56 -3.46 -0.06
N SER A 45 61.32 -4.76 0.16
CA SER A 45 61.81 -5.82 -0.74
C SER A 45 60.86 -6.29 -1.85
N GLY A 46 59.61 -5.81 -1.89
CA GLY A 46 58.63 -6.27 -2.89
C GLY A 46 58.45 -5.38 -4.12
N PRO A 47 57.80 -5.89 -5.18
CA PRO A 47 57.68 -5.21 -6.47
C PRO A 47 56.87 -3.90 -6.40
N VAL A 48 55.84 -3.80 -5.58
CA VAL A 48 55.05 -2.58 -5.34
C VAL A 48 55.91 -1.55 -4.63
N ALA A 49 56.55 -1.93 -3.51
CA ALA A 49 57.42 -1.03 -2.74
C ALA A 49 58.56 -0.48 -3.62
N TYR A 50 59.17 -1.33 -4.44
CA TYR A 50 60.19 -0.94 -5.40
C TYR A 50 59.65 0.04 -6.45
N ALA A 51 58.47 -0.23 -7.03
CA ALA A 51 57.86 0.64 -8.02
C ALA A 51 57.53 2.03 -7.45
N ILE A 52 56.96 2.08 -6.24
CA ILE A 52 56.62 3.35 -5.58
C ILE A 52 57.84 4.26 -5.42
N ARG A 53 58.97 3.71 -4.97
CA ARG A 53 60.17 4.50 -4.65
C ARG A 53 61.07 4.79 -5.85
N ASN A 54 61.24 3.81 -6.73
CA ASN A 54 62.36 3.83 -7.69
C ASN A 54 61.93 3.99 -9.15
N VAL A 55 60.65 3.81 -9.48
CA VAL A 55 60.21 3.70 -10.88
C VAL A 55 59.09 4.70 -11.18
N ARG A 56 59.24 5.44 -12.27
CA ARG A 56 58.16 6.18 -12.91
C ARG A 56 58.23 5.93 -14.41
N VAL A 57 57.08 5.95 -15.06
CA VAL A 57 56.99 5.86 -16.51
C VAL A 57 57.31 7.24 -17.09
N ASP A 58 58.05 7.28 -18.18
CA ASP A 58 58.39 8.54 -18.83
C ASP A 58 57.14 9.26 -19.34
N LYS A 59 57.06 10.60 -19.17
CA LYS A 59 55.89 11.38 -19.60
C LYS A 59 55.65 11.27 -21.10
N SER A 60 56.71 11.18 -21.92
CA SER A 60 56.59 11.04 -23.38
C SER A 60 55.90 9.73 -23.78
N PHE A 61 56.12 8.65 -23.03
CA PHE A 61 55.43 7.38 -23.24
C PHE A 61 53.93 7.50 -22.96
N LEU A 62 53.54 8.23 -21.91
CA LEU A 62 52.13 8.48 -21.61
C LEU A 62 51.45 9.37 -22.67
N GLU A 63 52.16 10.38 -23.19
CA GLU A 63 51.66 11.23 -24.28
C GLU A 63 51.54 10.46 -25.61
N GLN A 64 52.44 9.52 -25.88
CA GLN A 64 52.33 8.61 -27.03
C GLN A 64 51.10 7.68 -26.91
N LEU A 65 50.78 7.21 -25.70
CA LEU A 65 49.58 6.41 -25.46
C LEU A 65 48.28 7.22 -25.64
N LYS A 66 48.28 8.50 -25.28
CA LYS A 66 47.13 9.42 -25.49
C LYS A 66 46.92 9.79 -26.97
N THR A 67 47.98 9.83 -27.77
CA THR A 67 47.92 10.23 -29.19
C THR A 67 47.66 9.06 -30.14
N GLY A 68 47.94 7.82 -29.73
CA GLY A 68 47.69 6.61 -30.53
C GLY A 68 46.24 6.09 -30.55
N SER A 69 46.02 4.95 -31.22
CA SER A 69 44.74 4.22 -31.34
C SER A 69 44.14 3.75 -30.00
N LEU A 70 44.83 3.98 -28.87
CA LEU A 70 44.45 3.56 -27.52
C LEU A 70 43.84 4.72 -26.69
N LYS A 71 43.37 5.78 -27.35
CA LYS A 71 42.73 6.98 -26.76
C LYS A 71 41.68 6.69 -25.67
N ASP A 72 41.04 5.53 -25.71
CA ASP A 72 40.00 5.13 -24.75
C ASP A 72 40.52 4.38 -23.51
N SER A 73 41.83 4.21 -23.31
CA SER A 73 42.36 3.23 -22.32
C SER A 73 43.34 3.74 -21.27
N PRO A 74 43.08 4.86 -20.54
CA PRO A 74 43.81 5.14 -19.30
C PRO A 74 43.69 3.99 -18.27
N PHE A 75 42.65 3.15 -18.42
CA PHE A 75 42.40 1.97 -17.58
C PHE A 75 43.11 0.68 -18.03
N LEU A 76 43.89 0.68 -19.11
CA LEU A 76 44.61 -0.52 -19.58
C LEU A 76 45.53 -1.08 -18.48
N CYS A 77 46.29 -0.20 -17.83
CA CYS A 77 47.18 -0.55 -16.75
C CYS A 77 46.44 -1.15 -15.54
N VAL A 78 45.21 -0.70 -15.27
CA VAL A 78 44.34 -1.27 -14.24
C VAL A 78 43.87 -2.68 -14.64
N GLY A 79 43.58 -2.91 -15.92
CA GLY A 79 43.28 -4.24 -16.46
C GLY A 79 44.46 -5.22 -16.36
N VAL A 80 45.68 -4.74 -16.60
CA VAL A 80 46.91 -5.54 -16.38
C VAL A 80 47.08 -5.85 -14.90
N LEU A 81 46.93 -4.85 -14.04
CA LEU A 81 47.01 -4.98 -12.59
C LEU A 81 46.02 -6.04 -12.07
N ASN A 82 44.78 -6.07 -12.57
CA ASN A 82 43.77 -7.04 -12.15
C ASN A 82 44.26 -8.50 -12.26
N ASN A 83 44.96 -8.84 -13.35
CA ASN A 83 45.48 -10.19 -13.53
C ASN A 83 46.69 -10.51 -12.63
N LEU A 84 47.38 -9.47 -12.14
CA LEU A 84 48.59 -9.59 -11.29
C LEU A 84 48.26 -9.56 -9.80
N LEU A 85 47.21 -8.84 -9.39
CA LEU A 85 46.81 -8.69 -7.99
C LEU A 85 46.73 -10.02 -7.21
N PRO A 86 46.16 -11.12 -7.74
CA PRO A 86 46.11 -12.40 -7.02
C PRO A 86 47.47 -13.03 -6.73
N THR A 87 48.52 -12.60 -7.44
CA THR A 87 49.90 -13.12 -7.27
C THR A 87 50.71 -12.33 -6.24
N LEU A 88 50.18 -11.20 -5.76
CA LEU A 88 50.88 -10.32 -4.83
C LEU A 88 50.61 -10.70 -3.36
N PRO A 89 51.61 -10.57 -2.48
CA PRO A 89 51.40 -10.63 -1.03
C PRO A 89 50.39 -9.56 -0.57
N VAL A 90 49.62 -9.87 0.47
CA VAL A 90 48.65 -8.93 1.08
C VAL A 90 49.29 -7.58 1.43
N SER A 91 50.51 -7.58 1.99
CA SER A 91 51.25 -6.36 2.34
C SER A 91 51.58 -5.49 1.13
N GLU A 92 51.84 -6.10 -0.02
CA GLU A 92 52.15 -5.40 -1.26
C GLU A 92 50.89 -4.76 -1.87
N VAL A 93 49.75 -5.46 -1.79
CA VAL A 93 48.46 -4.90 -2.18
C VAL A 93 48.08 -3.72 -1.29
N ASP A 94 48.37 -3.77 0.01
CA ASP A 94 48.14 -2.66 0.95
C ASP A 94 48.96 -1.42 0.58
N LEU A 95 50.24 -1.61 0.30
CA LEU A 95 51.12 -0.53 -0.14
C LEU A 95 50.63 0.13 -1.42
N LEU A 96 50.13 -0.67 -2.38
CA LEU A 96 49.55 -0.15 -3.61
C LEU A 96 48.31 0.69 -3.33
N ALA A 97 47.44 0.22 -2.42
CA ALA A 97 46.25 0.95 -2.04
C ALA A 97 46.64 2.27 -1.38
N HIS A 98 47.54 2.24 -0.39
CA HIS A 98 48.04 3.44 0.28
C HIS A 98 48.63 4.46 -0.72
N ALA A 99 49.42 4.00 -1.68
CA ALA A 99 50.01 4.86 -2.70
C ALA A 99 48.95 5.47 -3.63
N ALA A 100 48.01 4.66 -4.12
CA ALA A 100 46.94 5.14 -5.01
C ALA A 100 46.04 6.18 -4.34
N PHE A 101 45.66 5.97 -3.07
CA PHE A 101 44.85 6.92 -2.30
C PHE A 101 45.62 8.18 -1.86
N SER A 102 46.93 8.24 -2.05
CA SER A 102 47.74 9.44 -1.80
C SER A 102 47.83 10.37 -3.02
N ALA A 103 47.19 10.00 -4.13
CA ALA A 103 47.18 10.79 -5.35
C ALA A 103 46.44 12.14 -5.17
N PRO A 104 46.79 13.20 -5.93
CA PRO A 104 46.02 14.42 -5.98
C PRO A 104 44.57 14.16 -6.41
N LYS A 105 43.61 14.81 -5.73
CA LYS A 105 42.17 14.65 -6.03
C LYS A 105 41.82 15.31 -7.36
N ASN A 106 41.32 14.52 -8.31
CA ASN A 106 40.65 14.99 -9.52
C ASN A 106 39.75 13.86 -10.08
N PRO A 107 38.75 14.18 -10.93
CA PRO A 107 37.77 13.18 -11.39
C PRO A 107 38.36 11.95 -12.07
N THR A 108 39.47 12.10 -12.81
CA THR A 108 40.15 11.02 -13.52
C THR A 108 40.91 10.11 -12.54
N ASN A 109 41.63 10.71 -11.59
CA ASN A 109 42.34 10.00 -10.55
C ASN A 109 41.36 9.22 -9.67
N ASP A 110 40.25 9.85 -9.24
CA ASP A 110 39.22 9.21 -8.43
C ASP A 110 38.63 7.98 -9.14
N ALA A 111 38.26 8.10 -10.43
CA ALA A 111 37.74 6.98 -11.21
C ALA A 111 38.74 5.82 -11.33
N MET A 112 40.03 6.14 -11.46
CA MET A 112 41.11 5.15 -11.55
C MET A 112 41.39 4.47 -10.22
N ILE A 113 41.44 5.24 -9.11
CA ILE A 113 41.57 4.73 -7.74
C ILE A 113 40.41 3.79 -7.43
N MET A 114 39.16 4.17 -7.76
CA MET A 114 37.99 3.34 -7.53
C MET A 114 37.98 2.07 -8.37
N SER A 115 38.55 2.11 -9.57
CA SER A 115 38.73 0.92 -10.41
C SER A 115 39.76 -0.04 -9.81
N ILE A 116 40.92 0.45 -9.37
CA ILE A 116 41.94 -0.33 -8.64
C ILE A 116 41.32 -0.97 -7.40
N PHE A 117 40.57 -0.15 -6.65
CA PHE A 117 39.90 -0.58 -5.44
C PHE A 117 38.80 -1.63 -5.70
N GLY A 118 38.09 -1.54 -6.84
CA GLY A 118 37.19 -2.58 -7.34
C GLY A 118 37.87 -3.95 -7.46
N TYR A 119 39.05 -4.00 -8.10
CA TYR A 119 39.79 -5.24 -8.27
C TYR A 119 40.40 -5.76 -6.97
N MET A 120 40.87 -4.88 -6.09
CA MET A 120 41.36 -5.28 -4.76
C MET A 120 40.28 -5.98 -3.93
N ARG A 121 39.01 -5.53 -4.04
CA ARG A 121 37.88 -6.18 -3.36
C ARG A 121 37.63 -7.61 -3.85
N CYS A 122 37.85 -7.87 -5.14
CA CYS A 122 37.71 -9.21 -5.71
C CYS A 122 38.74 -10.22 -5.16
N LEU A 123 39.80 -9.76 -4.48
CA LEU A 123 40.75 -10.66 -3.81
C LEU A 123 40.18 -11.30 -2.53
N GLY A 124 39.03 -10.83 -2.04
CA GLY A 124 38.41 -11.38 -0.83
C GLY A 124 39.23 -11.16 0.45
N ILE A 125 40.07 -10.12 0.48
CA ILE A 125 40.89 -9.77 1.64
C ILE A 125 40.21 -8.61 2.41
N PRO A 126 39.51 -8.88 3.52
CA PRO A 126 38.61 -7.91 4.16
C PRO A 126 39.32 -6.63 4.61
N ARG A 127 40.52 -6.79 5.20
CA ARG A 127 41.26 -5.69 5.83
C ARG A 127 41.66 -4.62 4.82
N LEU A 128 42.23 -5.05 3.69
CA LEU A 128 42.70 -4.17 2.62
C LEU A 128 41.58 -3.32 2.01
N ALA A 129 40.42 -3.95 1.80
CA ALA A 129 39.24 -3.24 1.31
C ALA A 129 38.68 -2.31 2.39
N SER A 130 38.58 -2.78 3.64
CA SER A 130 37.88 -2.05 4.69
C SER A 130 38.53 -0.71 5.08
N GLU A 131 39.86 -0.65 5.24
CA GLU A 131 40.51 0.56 5.76
C GLU A 131 40.43 1.73 4.78
N GLN A 132 40.68 1.48 3.50
CA GLN A 132 40.62 2.54 2.48
C GLN A 132 39.18 2.89 2.09
N ALA A 133 38.26 1.91 2.03
CA ALA A 133 36.84 2.20 1.87
C ALA A 133 36.31 3.09 3.00
N PHE A 134 36.80 2.88 4.23
CA PHE A 134 36.40 3.69 5.36
C PHE A 134 36.95 5.12 5.27
N LYS A 135 38.18 5.31 4.80
CA LYS A 135 38.70 6.67 4.53
C LYS A 135 37.89 7.39 3.46
N VAL A 136 37.42 6.69 2.43
CA VAL A 136 36.49 7.24 1.45
C VAL A 136 35.17 7.65 2.12
N LEU A 137 34.67 6.84 3.06
CA LEU A 137 33.45 7.13 3.81
C LEU A 137 33.60 8.35 4.74
N GLU A 138 34.79 8.55 5.30
CA GLU A 138 35.15 9.70 6.16
C GLU A 138 35.25 11.01 5.37
N ASP A 139 35.44 10.94 4.05
CA ASP A 139 35.51 12.09 3.16
C ASP A 139 34.12 12.49 2.65
N VAL A 140 33.51 13.47 3.32
CA VAL A 140 32.18 13.99 2.99
C VAL A 140 32.06 14.47 1.54
N ASP A 141 33.13 15.03 0.98
CA ASP A 141 33.14 15.53 -0.39
C ASP A 141 33.16 14.37 -1.42
N ALA A 142 33.68 13.20 -1.03
CA ALA A 142 33.69 11.96 -1.81
C ALA A 142 32.38 11.15 -1.75
N SER A 143 31.30 11.71 -1.21
CA SER A 143 30.00 11.04 -1.08
C SER A 143 29.44 10.34 -2.34
N SER A 144 29.77 10.82 -3.55
CA SER A 144 29.39 10.19 -4.82
C SER A 144 30.06 8.81 -5.02
N TRP A 145 31.19 8.60 -4.35
CA TRP A 145 32.00 7.39 -4.42
C TRP A 145 31.72 6.40 -3.30
N HIS A 146 31.04 6.78 -2.21
CA HIS A 146 30.75 5.89 -1.07
C HIS A 146 30.10 4.56 -1.51
N ARG A 147 29.09 4.64 -2.40
CA ARG A 147 28.38 3.46 -2.94
C ARG A 147 29.26 2.58 -3.82
N GLN A 148 30.31 3.15 -4.40
CA GLN A 148 31.26 2.42 -5.23
C GLN A 148 32.33 1.77 -4.37
N ALA A 149 32.78 2.44 -3.30
CA ALA A 149 33.74 1.91 -2.35
C ALA A 149 33.14 0.73 -1.55
N ILE A 150 31.94 0.89 -0.99
CA ILE A 150 31.31 -0.13 -0.17
C ILE A 150 30.07 -0.66 -0.87
N THR A 151 30.15 -1.91 -1.34
CA THR A 151 29.06 -2.61 -2.02
C THR A 151 28.62 -3.83 -1.20
N PRO A 152 27.40 -4.35 -1.41
CA PRO A 152 26.97 -5.59 -0.77
C PRO A 152 27.93 -6.75 -1.06
N SER A 153 28.47 -6.81 -2.28
CA SER A 153 29.49 -7.77 -2.66
C SER A 153 30.76 -7.64 -1.80
N THR A 154 31.19 -6.43 -1.40
CA THR A 154 32.32 -6.27 -0.48
C THR A 154 32.11 -7.07 0.81
N LEU A 155 30.88 -7.05 1.36
CA LEU A 155 30.54 -7.78 2.59
C LEU A 155 30.47 -9.29 2.34
N CYS A 156 29.92 -9.73 1.21
CA CYS A 156 29.82 -11.16 0.86
C CYS A 156 31.17 -11.86 0.71
N HIS A 157 32.21 -11.13 0.27
CA HIS A 157 33.56 -11.69 0.11
C HIS A 157 34.37 -11.67 1.42
N CYS A 158 33.82 -11.08 2.49
CA CYS A 158 34.45 -11.09 3.80
C CYS A 158 34.09 -12.35 4.59
N GLN A 159 34.98 -12.78 5.49
CA GLN A 159 34.58 -13.72 6.53
C GLN A 159 33.49 -13.10 7.41
N PRO A 160 32.54 -13.89 7.95
CA PRO A 160 31.39 -13.35 8.69
C PRO A 160 31.77 -12.37 9.80
N GLN A 161 32.80 -12.68 10.60
CA GLN A 161 33.25 -11.78 11.66
C GLN A 161 33.81 -10.46 11.13
N ALA A 162 34.60 -10.50 10.06
CA ALA A 162 35.13 -9.29 9.44
C ALA A 162 34.03 -8.42 8.80
N ALA A 163 32.99 -9.05 8.24
CA ALA A 163 31.81 -8.36 7.73
C ALA A 163 31.04 -7.65 8.86
N ARG A 164 30.84 -8.34 10.01
CA ARG A 164 30.25 -7.77 11.22
C ARG A 164 31.05 -6.59 11.75
N ASP A 165 32.37 -6.73 11.86
CA ASP A 165 33.25 -5.68 12.37
C ASP A 165 33.22 -4.43 11.47
N LEU A 166 33.26 -4.62 10.14
CA LEU A 166 33.14 -3.54 9.16
C LEU A 166 31.78 -2.84 9.25
N LEU A 167 30.68 -3.59 9.25
CA LEU A 167 29.33 -3.03 9.39
C LEU A 167 29.16 -2.28 10.71
N ARG A 168 29.60 -2.87 11.82
CA ARG A 168 29.54 -2.22 13.14
C ARG A 168 30.32 -0.92 13.14
N ARG A 169 31.52 -0.90 12.55
CA ARG A 169 32.32 0.32 12.42
C ARG A 169 31.61 1.38 11.58
N MET A 170 31.00 1.00 10.46
CA MET A 170 30.25 1.93 9.60
C MET A 170 29.02 2.50 10.32
N ILE A 171 28.22 1.65 10.96
CA ILE A 171 27.02 2.08 11.69
C ILE A 171 27.42 2.98 12.86
N THR A 172 28.45 2.61 13.62
CA THR A 172 28.95 3.44 14.73
C THR A 172 29.41 4.81 14.24
N TYR A 173 30.12 4.86 13.12
CA TYR A 173 30.56 6.12 12.53
C TYR A 173 29.40 6.99 12.06
N THR A 174 28.44 6.43 11.32
CA THR A 174 27.29 7.22 10.86
C THR A 174 26.45 7.72 12.03
N GLN A 175 26.31 6.93 13.10
CA GLN A 175 25.64 7.35 14.33
C GLN A 175 26.37 8.49 15.05
N GLU A 176 27.68 8.35 15.21
CA GLU A 176 28.48 9.36 15.89
C GLU A 176 28.44 10.69 15.15
N GLN A 177 28.61 10.67 13.82
CA GLN A 177 28.48 11.87 12.98
C GLN A 177 27.08 12.49 13.10
N HIS A 178 26.04 11.66 13.21
CA HIS A 178 24.67 12.14 13.40
C HIS A 178 24.47 12.83 14.76
N ARG A 179 24.94 12.21 15.85
CA ARG A 179 24.87 12.78 17.21
C ARG A 179 25.62 14.10 17.30
N GLN A 180 26.83 14.17 16.74
CA GLN A 180 27.62 15.40 16.68
C GLN A 180 26.90 16.48 15.86
N GLN A 181 26.28 16.12 14.73
CA GLN A 181 25.51 17.07 13.93
C GLN A 181 24.28 17.60 14.70
N GLN A 182 23.57 16.74 15.44
CA GLN A 182 22.47 17.18 16.29
C GLN A 182 22.93 18.11 17.42
N ALA A 183 24.05 17.80 18.08
CA ALA A 183 24.63 18.63 19.12
C ALA A 183 24.96 20.04 18.59
N ARG A 184 25.66 20.12 17.44
CA ARG A 184 25.95 21.39 16.76
C ARG A 184 24.69 22.17 16.39
N GLN A 185 23.64 21.49 15.93
CA GLN A 185 22.36 22.14 15.63
C GLN A 185 21.64 22.67 16.88
N ARG A 186 21.71 21.95 18.01
CA ARG A 186 21.12 22.38 19.29
C ARG A 186 21.85 23.59 19.85
N GLU A 187 23.18 23.57 19.88
CA GLU A 187 24.02 24.69 20.31
C GLU A 187 23.74 25.95 19.47
N ARG A 188 23.57 25.80 18.15
CA ARG A 188 23.20 26.90 17.26
C ARG A 188 21.82 27.47 17.56
N ARG A 189 20.83 26.61 17.85
CA ARG A 189 19.48 27.07 18.23
C ARG A 189 19.50 27.84 19.54
N GLN A 190 20.39 27.48 20.46
CA GLN A 190 20.58 28.19 21.73
C GLN A 190 21.34 29.52 21.56
N ASN A 191 22.35 29.56 20.68
CA ASN A 191 23.15 30.77 20.44
C ASN A 191 22.51 31.79 19.48
N LYS A 192 21.46 31.41 18.74
CA LYS A 192 20.75 32.31 17.80
C LYS A 192 19.99 33.49 18.45
N ASN A 193 19.95 33.57 19.79
CA ASN A 193 19.39 34.72 20.51
C ASN A 193 20.37 35.91 20.64
N GLY A 194 21.61 35.80 20.15
CA GLY A 194 22.52 36.93 20.12
C GLY A 194 23.59 36.77 19.05
N THR A 195 23.62 37.70 18.10
CA THR A 195 24.68 37.93 17.11
C THR A 195 24.59 37.11 15.82
N THR A 196 24.46 37.85 14.72
CA THR A 196 24.54 37.44 13.32
C THR A 196 25.98 36.99 13.02
N VAL A 197 26.28 35.71 13.18
CA VAL A 197 27.60 35.15 12.83
C VAL A 197 27.60 34.72 11.36
N GLN A 198 28.66 35.15 10.65
CA GLN A 198 28.92 34.89 9.24
C GLN A 198 29.02 33.40 8.94
N ALA A 199 28.27 32.97 7.92
CA ALA A 199 28.27 31.61 7.37
C ALA A 199 29.51 31.38 6.49
N THR A 200 30.62 30.93 7.08
CA THR A 200 31.77 30.46 6.32
C THR A 200 32.37 29.22 6.99
N GLU A 201 32.43 28.12 6.23
CA GLU A 201 32.91 26.76 6.55
C GLU A 201 32.15 25.91 7.58
N GLU A 202 31.58 26.46 8.65
CA GLU A 202 30.92 25.64 9.67
C GLU A 202 29.55 25.04 9.25
N GLU A 203 28.99 25.43 8.10
CA GLU A 203 27.67 24.95 7.64
C GLU A 203 27.67 23.58 6.96
N LYS A 204 28.85 23.02 6.62
CA LYS A 204 28.90 21.74 5.91
C LYS A 204 28.38 20.60 6.80
N PRO A 205 27.47 19.74 6.30
CA PRO A 205 27.00 18.58 7.04
C PRO A 205 28.17 17.63 7.29
N LEU A 206 28.29 17.14 8.53
CA LEU A 206 29.33 16.17 8.92
C LEU A 206 29.21 14.84 8.15
N LEU A 207 28.01 14.49 7.71
CA LEU A 207 27.75 13.33 6.89
C LEU A 207 26.51 13.57 6.04
N LYS A 208 26.54 13.19 4.76
CA LYS A 208 25.37 13.29 3.89
C LYS A 208 24.35 12.19 4.22
N MET A 209 23.07 12.53 4.19
CA MET A 209 21.96 11.58 4.39
C MET A 209 21.99 10.38 3.42
N SER A 210 22.51 10.59 2.20
CA SER A 210 22.69 9.52 1.21
C SER A 210 23.67 8.45 1.69
N THR A 211 24.65 8.81 2.51
CA THR A 211 25.62 7.90 3.12
C THR A 211 24.99 7.06 4.22
N HIS A 212 24.21 7.68 5.13
CA HIS A 212 23.44 6.92 6.12
C HIS A 212 22.51 5.91 5.45
N LYS A 213 21.75 6.36 4.46
CA LYS A 213 20.85 5.51 3.68
C LYS A 213 21.60 4.34 3.04
N MET A 214 22.78 4.60 2.46
CA MET A 214 23.61 3.54 1.88
C MET A 214 24.02 2.50 2.92
N VAL A 215 24.49 2.91 4.12
CA VAL A 215 24.91 1.96 5.16
C VAL A 215 23.75 1.08 5.62
N LEU A 216 22.55 1.63 5.78
CA LEU A 216 21.36 0.85 6.12
C LEU A 216 20.94 -0.10 4.98
N GLN A 217 20.99 0.35 3.73
CA GLN A 217 20.74 -0.51 2.56
C GLN A 217 21.75 -1.65 2.45
N LEU A 218 23.02 -1.40 2.81
CA LEU A 218 24.06 -2.42 2.89
C LEU A 218 23.75 -3.45 3.98
N LEU A 219 23.35 -2.99 5.17
CA LEU A 219 22.92 -3.88 6.26
C LEU A 219 21.74 -4.75 5.84
N GLN A 220 20.72 -4.16 5.21
CA GLN A 220 19.55 -4.88 4.67
C GLN A 220 19.97 -5.96 3.67
N THR A 221 20.78 -5.58 2.69
CA THR A 221 21.20 -6.50 1.63
C THR A 221 22.07 -7.62 2.19
N ALA A 222 23.00 -7.31 3.11
CA ALA A 222 23.86 -8.29 3.75
C ALA A 222 23.07 -9.26 4.64
N SER A 223 22.02 -8.80 5.32
CA SER A 223 21.09 -9.66 6.06
C SER A 223 20.34 -10.60 5.12
N LEU A 224 19.72 -10.08 4.06
CA LEU A 224 18.98 -10.87 3.07
C LEU A 224 19.85 -11.91 2.35
N GLN A 225 21.13 -11.61 2.17
CA GLN A 225 22.10 -12.52 1.56
C GLN A 225 22.71 -13.52 2.56
N GLY A 226 22.32 -13.47 3.84
CA GLY A 226 22.85 -14.35 4.89
C GLY A 226 24.33 -14.09 5.24
N SER A 227 24.88 -12.95 4.80
CA SER A 227 26.26 -12.55 5.13
C SER A 227 26.39 -12.08 6.58
N ILE A 228 25.27 -11.69 7.19
CA ILE A 228 25.15 -11.22 8.57
C ILE A 228 23.95 -11.92 9.19
N ASP A 229 24.14 -12.50 10.37
CA ASP A 229 23.08 -13.13 11.14
C ASP A 229 22.21 -12.11 11.88
N THR A 230 21.04 -12.57 12.29
CA THR A 230 20.05 -11.81 13.03
C THR A 230 20.51 -11.36 14.41
N GLN A 231 21.32 -12.16 15.13
CA GLN A 231 21.84 -11.82 16.46
C GLN A 231 22.74 -10.57 16.44
N PHE A 232 23.51 -10.38 15.37
CA PHE A 232 24.29 -9.16 15.17
C PHE A 232 23.40 -7.93 15.08
N ILE A 233 22.28 -8.00 14.35
CA ILE A 233 21.37 -6.87 14.15
C ILE A 233 20.63 -6.56 15.46
N GLU A 234 20.19 -7.58 16.19
CA GLU A 234 19.62 -7.46 17.54
C GLU A 234 20.56 -6.69 18.47
N LYS A 235 21.83 -7.10 18.51
CA LYS A 235 22.85 -6.44 19.34
C LYS A 235 23.04 -4.98 18.94
N CYS A 236 23.10 -4.68 17.64
CA CYS A 236 23.19 -3.31 17.16
C CYS A 236 21.95 -2.48 17.54
N ALA A 237 20.75 -3.06 17.48
CA ALA A 237 19.52 -2.39 17.91
C ALA A 237 19.54 -2.09 19.42
N ALA A 238 19.89 -3.09 20.24
CA ALA A 238 19.96 -2.98 21.70
C ALA A 238 21.00 -1.96 22.18
N GLU A 239 22.09 -1.78 21.43
CA GLU A 239 23.12 -0.78 21.71
C GLU A 239 22.77 0.63 21.18
N GLY A 240 21.58 0.82 20.60
CA GLY A 240 21.13 2.11 20.04
C GLY A 240 21.86 2.50 18.74
N LEU A 241 22.56 1.56 18.09
CA LEU A 241 23.30 1.84 16.85
C LEU A 241 22.38 2.02 15.63
N LEU A 242 21.11 1.64 15.76
CA LEU A 242 20.09 1.80 14.70
C LEU A 242 19.16 3.01 14.94
N GLU A 243 19.46 3.89 15.91
CA GLU A 243 18.70 5.12 16.14
C GLU A 243 18.93 6.15 15.05
N THR A 244 18.05 6.29 14.07
CA THR A 244 18.34 7.12 12.89
C THR A 244 17.45 8.34 12.73
N PRO A 245 17.92 9.33 11.94
CA PRO A 245 17.12 10.48 11.58
C PRO A 245 15.81 10.05 10.90
N PRO A 246 14.70 10.78 11.14
CA PRO A 246 13.38 10.57 10.53
C PRO A 246 13.39 10.08 9.08
N ALA A 247 14.10 10.81 8.21
CA ALA A 247 14.10 10.62 6.77
C ALA A 247 14.63 9.25 6.28
N ILE A 248 15.21 8.43 7.16
CA ILE A 248 15.72 7.09 6.82
C ILE A 248 15.22 5.98 7.75
N ARG A 249 14.33 6.28 8.70
CA ARG A 249 13.83 5.29 9.67
C ARG A 249 13.12 4.12 9.01
N SER A 250 12.41 4.36 7.90
CA SER A 250 11.74 3.30 7.14
C SER A 250 12.69 2.21 6.66
N PHE A 251 13.94 2.55 6.29
CA PHE A 251 14.93 1.54 5.89
C PHE A 251 15.32 0.61 7.05
N ILE A 252 15.38 1.13 8.27
CA ILE A 252 15.62 0.29 9.45
C ILE A 252 14.43 -0.59 9.73
N VAL A 253 13.21 -0.07 9.61
CA VAL A 253 11.99 -0.86 9.80
C VAL A 253 11.96 -2.03 8.80
N ASP A 254 12.33 -1.80 7.53
CA ASP A 254 12.43 -2.87 6.53
C ASP A 254 13.48 -3.93 6.91
N VAL A 255 14.65 -3.51 7.41
CA VAL A 255 15.70 -4.41 7.91
C VAL A 255 15.20 -5.23 9.09
N LEU A 256 14.65 -4.58 10.11
CA LEU A 256 14.19 -5.23 11.33
C LEU A 256 12.99 -6.15 11.05
N THR A 257 12.12 -5.79 10.12
CA THR A 257 11.03 -6.65 9.65
C THR A 257 11.58 -7.94 9.05
N THR A 258 12.64 -7.85 8.23
CA THR A 258 13.32 -9.02 7.66
C THR A 258 13.91 -9.90 8.78
N VAL A 259 14.57 -9.27 9.76
CA VAL A 259 15.15 -9.98 10.92
C VAL A 259 14.09 -10.74 11.71
N VAL A 260 12.94 -10.11 11.97
CA VAL A 260 11.81 -10.76 12.66
C VAL A 260 11.26 -11.93 11.83
N GLN A 261 11.15 -11.78 10.51
CA GLN A 261 10.72 -12.87 9.64
C GLN A 261 11.69 -14.06 9.69
N ASP A 262 12.99 -13.80 9.59
CA ASP A 262 14.03 -14.85 9.60
C ASP A 262 14.13 -15.53 10.97
N LEU A 263 14.10 -14.76 12.07
CA LEU A 263 14.10 -15.30 13.43
C LEU A 263 12.88 -16.18 13.69
N PHE A 264 11.71 -15.80 13.17
CA PHE A 264 10.51 -16.62 13.28
C PHE A 264 10.65 -17.93 12.50
N ILE A 265 11.26 -17.91 11.31
CA ILE A 265 11.52 -19.13 10.52
C ILE A 265 12.47 -20.06 11.28
N ILE A 266 13.52 -19.51 11.91
CA ILE A 266 14.53 -20.28 12.65
C ILE A 266 13.97 -20.86 13.95
N ASN A 267 13.27 -20.05 14.75
CA ASN A 267 12.81 -20.41 16.08
C ASN A 267 11.44 -21.13 16.08
N GLY A 268 10.72 -21.08 14.96
CA GLY A 268 9.39 -21.65 14.80
C GLY A 268 8.29 -20.87 15.54
N ASP A 269 7.08 -21.45 15.60
CA ASP A 269 5.87 -20.87 16.19
C ASP A 269 5.86 -20.89 17.74
N ALA A 270 7.04 -20.89 18.37
CA ALA A 270 7.14 -20.83 19.83
C ALA A 270 6.61 -19.46 20.30
N ARG A 271 5.43 -19.48 20.95
CA ARG A 271 4.73 -18.28 21.46
C ARG A 271 5.56 -17.44 22.46
N ASP A 272 6.67 -18.00 22.97
CA ASP A 272 7.64 -17.36 23.88
C ASP A 272 8.75 -16.57 23.16
N THR A 273 8.57 -16.22 21.88
CA THR A 273 9.50 -15.36 21.12
C THR A 273 9.37 -13.86 21.47
N SER A 274 9.07 -13.48 22.73
CA SER A 274 8.78 -12.07 23.09
C SER A 274 9.93 -11.12 22.71
N GLY A 275 11.18 -11.55 22.90
CA GLY A 275 12.37 -10.74 22.58
C GLY A 275 12.50 -10.36 21.10
N MET A 276 11.92 -11.15 20.18
CA MET A 276 11.98 -10.86 18.75
C MET A 276 11.10 -9.64 18.38
N TRP A 277 9.92 -9.52 18.99
CA TRP A 277 8.98 -8.43 18.71
C TRP A 277 9.37 -7.13 19.42
N GLU A 278 10.12 -7.21 20.52
CA GLU A 278 10.64 -6.06 21.26
C GLU A 278 11.47 -5.13 20.37
N ILE A 279 12.12 -5.66 19.33
CA ILE A 279 12.91 -4.89 18.37
C ILE A 279 12.02 -3.99 17.50
N LEU A 280 10.80 -4.44 17.16
CA LEU A 280 9.83 -3.66 16.37
C LEU A 280 8.91 -2.79 17.23
N SER A 281 8.73 -3.11 18.52
CA SER A 281 7.80 -2.40 19.41
C SER A 281 7.96 -0.87 19.39
N PRO A 282 9.17 -0.29 19.49
CA PRO A 282 9.33 1.17 19.43
C PRO A 282 8.83 1.78 18.12
N PHE A 283 8.99 1.07 17.00
CA PHE A 283 8.53 1.53 15.69
C PHE A 283 7.03 1.36 15.52
N VAL A 284 6.45 0.31 16.09
CA VAL A 284 4.98 0.14 16.18
C VAL A 284 4.37 1.30 16.97
N ASP A 285 4.98 1.71 18.08
CA ASP A 285 4.51 2.86 18.87
C ASP A 285 4.64 4.19 18.14
N ILE A 286 5.71 4.37 17.35
CA ILE A 286 5.88 5.55 16.48
C ILE A 286 4.83 5.55 15.36
N ALA A 287 4.60 4.40 14.73
CA ALA A 287 3.64 4.23 13.64
C ALA A 287 2.18 4.45 14.06
N GLN A 288 1.86 4.51 15.36
CA GLN A 288 0.52 4.85 15.84
C GLN A 288 0.25 6.37 15.94
N ARG A 289 1.29 7.21 15.86
CA ARG A 289 1.20 8.65 16.15
C ARG A 289 0.58 9.47 15.01
N LEU A 290 0.30 10.74 15.25
CA LEU A 290 -0.13 11.66 14.18
C LEU A 290 1.02 12.11 13.26
N SER A 291 2.21 12.25 13.84
CA SER A 291 3.48 12.43 13.14
C SER A 291 4.49 11.44 13.70
N GLU A 292 5.29 10.85 12.82
CA GLU A 292 6.30 9.86 13.21
C GLU A 292 7.52 10.49 13.89
N ASP A 293 7.62 11.82 13.83
CA ASP A 293 8.76 12.58 14.34
C ASP A 293 8.57 13.13 15.74
N ILE A 294 7.34 13.37 16.14
CA ILE A 294 7.01 14.09 17.38
C ILE A 294 6.15 13.20 18.28
N ALA A 295 6.68 12.90 19.46
CA ALA A 295 5.87 12.32 20.54
C ALA A 295 5.08 13.43 21.24
N LEU A 296 3.80 13.18 21.50
CA LEU A 296 2.91 14.10 22.20
C LEU A 296 2.59 13.57 23.60
N THR A 297 2.81 14.38 24.63
CA THR A 297 2.41 14.05 26.01
C THR A 297 0.97 14.48 26.29
N ASP A 298 0.35 13.95 27.34
CA ASP A 298 -1.02 14.33 27.71
C ASP A 298 -1.13 15.80 28.13
N GLU A 299 -0.08 16.38 28.73
CA GLU A 299 -0.03 17.81 29.04
C GLU A 299 -0.06 18.65 27.77
N GLN A 300 0.62 18.19 26.71
CA GLN A 300 0.60 18.88 25.41
C GLN A 300 -0.77 18.80 24.75
N TRP A 301 -1.44 17.65 24.87
CA TRP A 301 -2.83 17.50 24.42
C TRP A 301 -3.78 18.44 25.18
N ASN A 302 -3.65 18.53 26.50
CA ASN A 302 -4.47 19.40 27.34
C ASN A 302 -4.19 20.89 27.07
N ALA A 303 -2.93 21.27 26.83
CA ALA A 303 -2.57 22.62 26.43
C ALA A 303 -3.13 23.00 25.05
N ALA A 304 -3.09 22.07 24.07
CA ALA A 304 -3.70 22.27 22.77
C ALA A 304 -5.24 22.39 22.87
N ARG A 305 -5.86 21.59 23.73
CA ARG A 305 -7.29 21.63 24.07
C ARG A 305 -7.70 22.97 24.68
N ALA A 306 -6.89 23.52 25.58
CA ALA A 306 -7.12 24.82 26.22
C ALA A 306 -6.77 26.03 25.33
N GLY A 307 -6.30 25.80 24.09
CA GLY A 307 -5.87 26.86 23.18
C GLY A 307 -4.54 27.52 23.53
N THR A 308 -3.84 27.09 24.59
CA THR A 308 -2.58 27.68 25.06
C THR A 308 -1.36 27.24 24.26
N ARG A 309 -1.50 26.18 23.44
CA ARG A 309 -0.50 25.70 22.49
C ARG A 309 -1.14 25.47 21.10
N PRO A 310 -0.41 25.55 19.98
CA PRO A 310 -0.91 25.13 18.68
C PRO A 310 -1.40 23.67 18.68
N MET A 311 -2.38 23.37 17.83
CA MET A 311 -2.81 21.99 17.60
C MET A 311 -1.68 21.16 17.01
N PRO A 312 -1.56 19.86 17.36
CA PRO A 312 -0.56 18.99 16.75
C PRO A 312 -0.79 18.84 15.25
N ASP A 313 0.29 18.80 14.48
CA ASP A 313 0.20 18.58 13.04
C ASP A 313 -0.09 17.10 12.71
N ILE A 314 -0.81 16.87 11.61
CA ILE A 314 -1.08 15.53 11.07
C ILE A 314 -0.18 15.33 9.85
N GLU A 315 0.65 14.31 9.90
CA GLU A 315 1.52 13.93 8.80
C GLU A 315 0.81 12.89 7.92
N GLU A 316 0.64 13.20 6.63
CA GLU A 316 0.03 12.27 5.67
C GLU A 316 1.01 11.18 5.21
N GLU A 317 2.29 11.55 5.00
CA GLU A 317 3.35 10.62 4.60
C GLU A 317 3.92 9.90 5.82
N ARG A 318 3.45 8.68 6.08
CA ARG A 318 3.83 7.90 7.26
C ARG A 318 4.71 6.73 6.85
N HIS A 319 6.00 6.98 6.70
CA HIS A 319 6.94 6.02 6.11
C HIS A 319 7.15 4.77 6.96
N ILE A 320 7.16 4.88 8.29
CA ILE A 320 7.28 3.74 9.22
C ILE A 320 6.00 2.91 9.17
N ALA A 321 4.83 3.54 9.30
CA ALA A 321 3.55 2.85 9.19
C ALA A 321 3.38 2.16 7.83
N SER A 322 3.75 2.84 6.75
CA SER A 322 3.73 2.29 5.39
C SER A 322 4.65 1.07 5.26
N SER A 323 5.88 1.14 5.79
CA SER A 323 6.81 0.00 5.81
C SER A 323 6.25 -1.19 6.58
N LEU A 324 5.76 -0.98 7.82
CA LEU A 324 5.17 -2.03 8.67
C LEU A 324 3.90 -2.68 8.07
N LEU A 325 3.09 -1.89 7.36
CA LEU A 325 1.83 -2.34 6.77
C LEU A 325 1.95 -2.72 5.28
N SER A 326 3.13 -2.58 4.69
CA SER A 326 3.36 -2.84 3.27
C SER A 326 3.09 -4.31 2.91
N ASN A 327 2.76 -4.55 1.63
CA ASN A 327 2.30 -5.84 1.08
C ASN A 327 3.34 -6.99 1.09
N SER A 328 4.45 -6.86 1.81
CA SER A 328 5.38 -7.98 2.08
C SER A 328 4.69 -9.15 2.80
N ALA A 329 3.55 -8.87 3.45
CA ALA A 329 2.64 -9.82 4.07
C ALA A 329 2.22 -11.03 3.21
N HIS A 330 2.14 -10.91 1.88
CA HIS A 330 1.70 -12.05 1.06
C HIS A 330 2.68 -13.22 1.11
N ASN A 331 3.98 -12.95 1.29
CA ASN A 331 5.05 -13.95 1.28
C ASN A 331 5.36 -14.51 2.68
N ILE A 332 4.66 -14.05 3.71
CA ILE A 332 4.88 -14.46 5.10
C ILE A 332 4.16 -15.80 5.39
N PRO A 333 4.78 -16.76 6.12
CA PRO A 333 4.13 -17.98 6.57
C PRO A 333 2.84 -17.71 7.38
N SER A 334 1.84 -18.59 7.29
CA SER A 334 0.53 -18.40 7.95
C SER A 334 0.61 -18.26 9.48
N SER A 335 1.56 -18.93 10.14
CA SER A 335 1.79 -18.79 11.58
C SER A 335 2.32 -17.39 11.93
N LEU A 336 3.29 -16.87 11.18
CA LEU A 336 3.78 -15.50 11.34
C LEU A 336 2.71 -14.47 10.98
N LYS A 337 1.82 -14.74 10.03
CA LYS A 337 0.70 -13.82 9.71
C LYS A 337 -0.21 -13.54 10.92
N ARG A 338 -0.43 -14.53 11.79
CA ARG A 338 -1.18 -14.34 13.04
C ARG A 338 -0.45 -13.43 14.01
N ALA A 339 0.80 -13.76 14.33
CA ALA A 339 1.59 -12.94 15.26
C ALA A 339 1.81 -11.51 14.72
N TRP A 340 2.07 -11.36 13.41
CA TRP A 340 2.22 -10.07 12.74
C TRP A 340 0.91 -9.24 12.79
N ALA A 341 -0.23 -9.88 12.56
CA ALA A 341 -1.53 -9.22 12.65
C ALA A 341 -1.77 -8.65 14.05
N GLU A 342 -1.48 -9.44 15.09
CA GLU A 342 -1.70 -9.08 16.49
C GLU A 342 -0.69 -8.04 17.01
N LYS A 343 0.60 -8.20 16.71
CA LYS A 343 1.68 -7.38 17.28
C LYS A 343 2.00 -6.13 16.48
N VAL A 344 1.67 -6.09 15.18
CA VAL A 344 2.01 -4.98 14.29
C VAL A 344 0.78 -4.35 13.67
N VAL A 345 0.01 -5.11 12.89
CA VAL A 345 -1.07 -4.53 12.05
C VAL A 345 -2.17 -3.91 12.90
N TYR A 346 -2.69 -4.66 13.87
CA TYR A 346 -3.78 -4.20 14.72
C TYR A 346 -3.39 -3.00 15.58
N PRO A 347 -2.26 -2.99 16.31
CA PRO A 347 -1.82 -1.82 17.09
C PRO A 347 -1.60 -0.58 16.22
N VAL A 348 -0.91 -0.71 15.07
CA VAL A 348 -0.63 0.44 14.20
C VAL A 348 -1.92 1.09 13.68
N ILE A 349 -2.86 0.30 13.16
CA ILE A 349 -4.11 0.83 12.61
C ILE A 349 -4.99 1.42 13.73
N THR A 350 -5.21 0.67 14.81
CA THR A 350 -6.09 1.12 15.90
C THR A 350 -5.52 2.33 16.63
N GLY A 351 -4.21 2.35 16.88
CA GLY A 351 -3.52 3.48 17.50
C GLY A 351 -3.62 4.75 16.66
N HIS A 352 -3.46 4.64 15.33
CA HIS A 352 -3.63 5.78 14.42
C HIS A 352 -5.07 6.34 14.43
N VAL A 353 -6.08 5.46 14.38
CA VAL A 353 -7.49 5.87 14.45
C VAL A 353 -7.80 6.53 15.79
N ARG A 354 -7.27 5.99 16.89
CA ARG A 354 -7.40 6.59 18.23
C ARG A 354 -6.73 7.97 18.31
N ALA A 355 -5.53 8.11 17.75
CA ALA A 355 -4.80 9.37 17.73
C ALA A 355 -5.55 10.46 16.95
N ARG A 356 -6.08 10.14 15.75
CA ARG A 356 -6.91 11.06 14.96
C ARG A 356 -8.25 11.36 15.64
N THR A 357 -8.85 10.38 16.30
CA THR A 357 -10.09 10.60 17.08
C THR A 357 -9.84 11.55 18.24
N LYS A 358 -8.74 11.36 18.99
CA LYS A 358 -8.32 12.29 20.05
C LYS A 358 -8.10 13.69 19.48
N TRP A 359 -7.45 13.80 18.32
CA TRP A 359 -7.26 15.09 17.63
C TRP A 359 -8.58 15.79 17.33
N LEU A 360 -9.56 15.10 16.74
CA LEU A 360 -10.86 15.67 16.38
C LEU A 360 -11.62 16.16 17.62
N ARG A 361 -11.60 15.37 18.70
CA ARG A 361 -12.20 15.75 19.99
C ARG A 361 -11.51 16.96 20.61
N THR A 362 -10.18 17.00 20.56
CA THR A 362 -9.40 18.15 21.03
C THR A 362 -9.72 19.41 20.21
N ALA A 363 -9.86 19.30 18.90
CA ALA A 363 -10.25 20.43 18.04
C ALA A 363 -11.64 20.94 18.41
N ILE A 364 -12.64 20.06 18.54
CA ILE A 364 -14.01 20.45 18.95
C ILE A 364 -14.00 21.18 20.30
N ALA A 365 -13.30 20.63 21.30
CA ALA A 365 -13.19 21.24 22.62
C ALA A 365 -12.52 22.63 22.57
N ARG A 366 -11.43 22.75 21.80
CA ARG A 366 -10.67 24.00 21.63
C ARG A 366 -11.53 25.10 21.02
N GLU A 367 -12.37 24.75 20.05
CA GLU A 367 -13.27 25.71 19.39
C GLU A 367 -14.54 26.02 20.20
N GLY A 368 -14.68 25.48 21.41
CA GLY A 368 -15.82 25.72 22.29
C GLY A 368 -17.05 24.85 21.99
N GLY A 369 -16.85 23.69 21.37
CA GLY A 369 -17.90 22.69 21.17
C GLY A 369 -18.39 22.05 22.48
N SER A 370 -19.60 21.48 22.46
CA SER A 370 -20.17 20.80 23.61
C SER A 370 -19.54 19.41 23.83
N GLN A 371 -19.63 18.89 25.05
CA GLN A 371 -19.17 17.54 25.38
C GLN A 371 -19.86 16.46 24.52
N ASP A 372 -21.17 16.58 24.29
CA ASP A 372 -21.91 15.66 23.41
C ASP A 372 -21.34 15.65 21.98
N LEU A 373 -20.92 16.82 21.48
CA LEU A 373 -20.31 16.95 20.16
C LEU A 373 -18.96 16.22 20.11
N GLU A 374 -18.15 16.35 21.17
CA GLU A 374 -16.89 15.61 21.29
C GLU A 374 -17.10 14.09 21.37
N GLU A 375 -18.04 13.64 22.19
CA GLU A 375 -18.32 12.21 22.37
C GLU A 375 -18.83 11.58 21.07
N SER A 376 -19.62 12.33 20.30
CA SER A 376 -20.09 11.93 18.97
C SER A 376 -19.00 11.89 17.90
N ALA A 377 -17.81 12.46 18.15
CA ALA A 377 -16.75 12.54 17.17
C ALA A 377 -15.86 11.28 17.18
N TRP A 378 -15.67 10.70 15.99
CA TRP A 378 -14.65 9.67 15.73
C TRP A 378 -13.93 9.98 14.42
N ALA A 379 -12.67 9.55 14.32
CA ALA A 379 -11.94 9.67 13.07
C ALA A 379 -12.27 8.52 12.13
N ILE A 380 -12.34 8.85 10.84
CA ILE A 380 -12.40 7.90 9.73
C ILE A 380 -10.96 7.63 9.27
N CYS A 381 -10.69 6.42 8.77
CA CYS A 381 -9.43 6.12 8.11
C CYS A 381 -9.36 6.86 6.77
N GLY A 382 -8.84 8.09 6.80
CA GLY A 382 -8.56 8.87 5.60
C GLY A 382 -7.43 8.27 4.74
N SER A 383 -7.06 9.00 3.68
CA SER A 383 -5.90 8.70 2.85
C SER A 383 -4.64 8.46 3.71
N GLY A 384 -3.84 7.47 3.30
CA GLY A 384 -2.53 7.17 3.90
C GLY A 384 -2.45 5.87 4.72
N MET A 385 -3.56 5.29 5.17
CA MET A 385 -3.55 3.99 5.88
C MET A 385 -4.22 2.87 5.10
N PRO A 386 -3.53 1.75 4.82
CA PRO A 386 -4.06 0.64 4.02
C PRO A 386 -5.00 -0.27 4.83
N VAL A 387 -6.04 0.27 5.50
CA VAL A 387 -6.89 -0.51 6.43
C VAL A 387 -7.69 -1.59 5.70
N ALA A 388 -8.29 -1.26 4.56
CA ALA A 388 -9.07 -2.18 3.74
C ALA A 388 -8.22 -3.38 3.27
N THR A 389 -7.05 -3.13 2.69
CA THR A 389 -6.13 -4.18 2.22
C THR A 389 -5.52 -4.98 3.37
N SER A 390 -5.22 -4.33 4.50
CA SER A 390 -4.76 -5.00 5.73
C SER A 390 -5.83 -5.95 6.26
N PHE A 391 -7.09 -5.53 6.30
CA PHE A 391 -8.21 -6.38 6.71
C PHE A 391 -8.35 -7.59 5.78
N GLN A 392 -8.38 -7.40 4.46
CA GLN A 392 -8.45 -8.51 3.49
C GLN A 392 -7.32 -9.55 3.67
N THR A 393 -6.14 -9.08 4.06
CA THR A 393 -4.95 -9.92 4.23
C THR A 393 -4.93 -10.64 5.59
N PHE A 394 -5.27 -9.92 6.66
CA PHE A 394 -5.01 -10.35 8.04
C PHE A 394 -6.26 -10.74 8.84
N ALA A 395 -7.49 -10.47 8.38
CA ALA A 395 -8.71 -10.74 9.16
C ALA A 395 -8.85 -12.20 9.60
N ASN A 396 -8.45 -13.16 8.75
CA ASN A 396 -8.48 -14.59 9.09
C ASN A 396 -7.49 -15.00 10.18
N TYR A 397 -6.56 -14.11 10.53
CA TYR A 397 -5.46 -14.38 11.45
C TYR A 397 -5.56 -13.56 12.75
N LEU A 398 -6.46 -12.58 12.82
CA LEU A 398 -6.69 -11.82 14.04
C LEU A 398 -7.51 -12.63 15.07
N PRO A 399 -7.21 -12.50 16.37
CA PRO A 399 -8.09 -12.98 17.44
C PRO A 399 -9.54 -12.47 17.32
N GLU A 400 -10.51 -13.25 17.80
CA GLU A 400 -11.95 -12.93 17.65
C GLU A 400 -12.37 -11.64 18.37
N ASP A 401 -11.67 -11.29 19.46
CA ASP A 401 -11.85 -10.07 20.25
C ASP A 401 -11.17 -8.84 19.63
N THR A 402 -10.29 -9.04 18.65
CA THR A 402 -9.57 -7.97 17.95
C THR A 402 -9.99 -7.91 16.48
N SER A 403 -10.86 -6.96 16.14
CA SER A 403 -11.30 -6.81 14.75
C SER A 403 -11.05 -5.42 14.21
N LEU A 404 -10.52 -5.34 12.98
CA LEU A 404 -10.52 -4.11 12.19
C LEU A 404 -11.89 -3.86 11.55
N LEU A 405 -12.85 -4.78 11.70
CA LEU A 405 -14.17 -4.69 11.10
C LEU A 405 -14.94 -3.47 11.59
N ASP A 406 -14.87 -3.16 12.89
CA ASP A 406 -15.57 -2.00 13.46
C ASP A 406 -15.02 -0.68 12.91
N ILE A 407 -13.72 -0.64 12.59
CA ILE A 407 -13.09 0.52 11.95
C ILE A 407 -13.62 0.68 10.53
N LEU A 408 -13.62 -0.41 9.74
CA LEU A 408 -14.16 -0.38 8.39
C LEU A 408 -15.65 -0.04 8.38
N GLU A 409 -16.44 -0.57 9.30
CA GLU A 409 -17.86 -0.24 9.44
C GLU A 409 -18.06 1.26 9.71
N ARG A 410 -17.27 1.84 10.62
CA ARG A 410 -17.26 3.29 10.89
C ARG A 410 -16.83 4.10 9.68
N ASP A 411 -15.88 3.60 8.87
CA ASP A 411 -15.47 4.26 7.64
C ASP A 411 -16.62 4.27 6.61
N VAL A 412 -17.39 3.18 6.52
CA VAL A 412 -18.58 3.10 5.65
C VAL A 412 -19.69 4.03 6.14
N LEU A 413 -19.91 4.08 7.46
CA LEU A 413 -20.94 4.90 8.11
C LEU A 413 -20.44 6.32 8.43
N GLY A 414 -19.32 6.74 7.85
CA GLY A 414 -18.70 8.02 8.10
C GLY A 414 -19.61 9.22 7.80
N PHE A 415 -20.60 9.07 6.93
CA PHE A 415 -21.59 10.11 6.66
C PHE A 415 -22.42 10.50 7.89
N LEU A 416 -22.57 9.61 8.88
CA LEU A 416 -23.25 9.91 10.14
C LEU A 416 -22.52 10.98 10.94
N LEU A 417 -21.23 11.21 10.68
CA LEU A 417 -20.45 12.29 11.27
C LEU A 417 -20.71 13.64 10.63
N ARG A 418 -21.43 13.74 9.50
CA ARG A 418 -21.64 15.01 8.81
C ARG A 418 -22.17 16.12 9.73
N PRO A 419 -23.18 15.90 10.60
CA PRO A 419 -23.62 16.95 11.53
C PRO A 419 -22.53 17.37 12.51
N THR A 420 -21.73 16.42 13.00
CA THR A 420 -20.62 16.69 13.94
C THR A 420 -19.49 17.46 13.25
N CYS A 421 -19.08 17.03 12.06
CA CYS A 421 -18.07 17.69 11.25
C CYS A 421 -18.51 19.07 10.79
N GLN A 422 -19.78 19.24 10.37
CA GLN A 422 -20.31 20.55 9.98
C GLN A 422 -20.31 21.53 11.14
N LYS A 423 -20.75 21.11 12.33
CA LYS A 423 -20.67 21.95 13.53
C LYS A 423 -19.24 22.37 13.86
N LEU A 424 -18.26 21.48 13.69
CA LEU A 424 -16.85 21.86 13.85
C LEU A 424 -16.42 22.90 12.79
N LEU A 425 -16.82 22.73 11.53
CA LEU A 425 -16.53 23.72 10.48
C LEU A 425 -17.18 25.08 10.78
N ASP A 426 -18.42 25.10 11.28
CA ASP A 426 -19.13 26.33 11.67
C ASP A 426 -18.41 27.01 12.85
N LEU A 427 -17.92 26.25 13.82
CA LEU A 427 -17.11 26.77 14.93
C LEU A 427 -15.78 27.36 14.43
N MET A 428 -15.12 26.69 13.48
CA MET A 428 -13.89 27.18 12.85
C MET A 428 -14.13 28.49 12.10
N GLU A 429 -15.19 28.57 11.29
CA GLU A 429 -15.55 29.79 10.55
C GLU A 429 -15.91 30.96 11.49
N LYS A 430 -16.54 30.67 12.63
CA LYS A 430 -16.87 31.66 13.64
C LYS A 430 -15.65 32.19 14.39
N ASN A 431 -14.70 31.32 14.74
CA ASN A 431 -13.59 31.64 15.64
C ASN A 431 -12.34 32.15 14.91
N HIS A 432 -12.21 31.87 13.61
CA HIS A 432 -11.02 32.19 12.82
C HIS A 432 -11.35 33.13 11.66
N LYS A 433 -10.34 33.82 11.14
CA LYS A 433 -10.52 34.76 10.01
C LYS A 433 -10.77 33.99 8.69
N PRO A 434 -11.43 34.62 7.70
CA PRO A 434 -11.57 34.02 6.37
C PRO A 434 -10.21 33.57 5.79
N GLY A 435 -10.18 32.37 5.20
CA GLY A 435 -8.96 31.76 4.66
C GLY A 435 -8.21 30.84 5.64
N TRP A 436 -8.79 30.58 6.82
CA TRP A 436 -8.25 29.66 7.83
C TRP A 436 -7.96 28.26 7.27
N GLU A 437 -8.67 27.82 6.23
CA GLU A 437 -8.47 26.51 5.56
C GLU A 437 -7.07 26.37 4.94
N ARG A 438 -6.38 27.48 4.68
CA ARG A 438 -5.03 27.48 4.11
C ARG A 438 -3.94 27.34 5.18
N GLU A 439 -4.28 27.61 6.43
CA GLU A 439 -3.37 27.45 7.57
C GLU A 439 -3.25 25.97 7.94
N THR A 440 -2.13 25.58 8.58
CA THR A 440 -1.85 24.17 8.90
C THR A 440 -2.98 23.53 9.73
N TYR A 441 -3.50 24.25 10.73
CA TYR A 441 -4.62 23.77 11.55
C TYR A 441 -5.89 23.58 10.71
N GLY A 442 -6.25 24.56 9.88
CA GLY A 442 -7.42 24.47 9.01
C GLY A 442 -7.32 23.35 7.97
N LYS A 443 -6.13 23.13 7.39
CA LYS A 443 -5.86 21.99 6.51
C LYS A 443 -6.10 20.66 7.21
N ASN A 444 -5.66 20.51 8.47
CA ASN A 444 -5.87 19.28 9.24
C ASN A 444 -7.36 19.08 9.60
N VAL A 445 -8.09 20.16 9.91
CA VAL A 445 -9.56 20.08 10.09
C VAL A 445 -10.22 19.59 8.80
N LYS A 446 -9.89 20.19 7.65
CA LYS A 446 -10.40 19.79 6.34
C LYS A 446 -10.06 18.34 6.02
N LEU A 447 -8.80 17.93 6.19
CA LEU A 447 -8.34 16.56 6.00
C LEU A 447 -9.20 15.52 6.76
N LEU A 448 -9.59 15.81 8.00
CA LEU A 448 -10.39 14.90 8.82
C LEU A 448 -11.90 15.02 8.62
N THR A 449 -12.41 16.12 8.07
CA THR A 449 -13.84 16.39 7.94
C THR A 449 -14.37 16.26 6.51
N ASP A 450 -13.54 16.52 5.51
CA ASP A 450 -13.92 16.53 4.09
C ASP A 450 -14.48 15.18 3.64
N PHE A 451 -13.99 14.07 4.20
CA PHE A 451 -14.55 12.76 3.89
C PHE A 451 -16.03 12.63 4.32
N ALA A 452 -16.39 13.14 5.50
CA ALA A 452 -17.77 13.05 6.01
C ALA A 452 -18.70 14.09 5.35
N VAL A 453 -18.14 15.23 4.95
CA VAL A 453 -18.90 16.37 4.40
C VAL A 453 -18.97 16.31 2.87
N SER A 454 -18.01 15.69 2.19
CA SER A 454 -18.06 15.53 0.74
C SER A 454 -19.10 14.49 0.32
N ASP A 455 -19.81 14.78 -0.77
CA ASP A 455 -20.74 13.85 -1.43
C ASP A 455 -20.02 12.81 -2.31
N GLY A 456 -18.72 12.60 -2.10
CA GLY A 456 -17.89 11.76 -2.96
C GLY A 456 -18.37 10.31 -2.99
N GLU A 457 -18.66 9.80 -4.20
CA GLU A 457 -19.06 8.40 -4.43
C GLU A 457 -18.02 7.38 -3.92
N ALA A 458 -16.77 7.80 -3.73
CA ALA A 458 -15.66 6.97 -3.27
C ALA A 458 -15.67 6.66 -1.76
N ALA A 459 -16.44 7.41 -0.95
CA ALA A 459 -16.41 7.25 0.50
C ALA A 459 -16.87 5.85 0.94
N GLY A 460 -15.97 5.12 1.61
CA GLY A 460 -16.22 3.80 2.17
C GLY A 460 -16.29 2.66 1.15
N VAL A 461 -16.10 2.90 -0.15
CA VAL A 461 -16.17 1.84 -1.19
C VAL A 461 -15.15 0.74 -0.91
N GLY A 462 -13.89 1.09 -0.64
CA GLY A 462 -12.84 0.12 -0.32
C GLY A 462 -13.15 -0.71 0.93
N ALA A 463 -13.75 -0.08 1.95
CA ALA A 463 -14.18 -0.75 3.17
C ALA A 463 -15.33 -1.73 2.91
N ARG A 464 -16.41 -1.29 2.26
CA ARG A 464 -17.57 -2.13 1.87
C ARG A 464 -17.13 -3.34 1.05
N SER A 465 -16.34 -3.11 0.01
CA SER A 465 -15.80 -4.16 -0.86
C SER A 465 -14.92 -5.16 -0.10
N SER A 466 -14.14 -4.69 0.88
CA SER A 466 -13.28 -5.55 1.70
C SER A 466 -14.09 -6.45 2.65
N ILE A 467 -15.11 -5.89 3.32
CA ILE A 467 -16.02 -6.66 4.19
C ILE A 467 -16.77 -7.70 3.37
N HIS A 468 -17.33 -7.30 2.22
CA HIS A 468 -18.03 -8.22 1.32
C HIS A 468 -17.11 -9.32 0.79
N SER A 469 -15.91 -8.97 0.31
CA SER A 469 -14.95 -9.94 -0.23
C SER A 469 -14.61 -11.04 0.77
N LEU A 470 -14.44 -10.70 2.05
CA LEU A 470 -14.16 -11.69 3.09
C LEU A 470 -15.37 -12.56 3.46
N MET A 471 -16.58 -12.00 3.42
CA MET A 471 -17.82 -12.74 3.67
C MET A 471 -18.05 -13.85 2.62
N VAL A 472 -17.71 -13.58 1.35
CA VAL A 472 -17.91 -14.53 0.24
C VAL A 472 -16.66 -15.35 -0.09
N LYS A 473 -15.54 -15.11 0.59
CA LYS A 473 -14.27 -15.80 0.33
C LYS A 473 -14.38 -17.27 0.74
N PRO A 474 -14.03 -18.23 -0.14
CA PRO A 474 -13.96 -19.63 0.23
C PRO A 474 -12.99 -19.86 1.40
N ASN A 475 -13.35 -20.76 2.31
CA ASN A 475 -12.53 -21.16 3.47
C ASN A 475 -12.31 -20.06 4.53
N SER A 476 -13.07 -18.95 4.51
CA SER A 476 -13.10 -18.02 5.64
C SER A 476 -13.70 -18.69 6.88
N PRO A 477 -13.18 -18.43 8.10
CA PRO A 477 -13.79 -18.92 9.34
C PRO A 477 -15.26 -18.50 9.46
N SER A 478 -16.14 -19.40 9.88
CA SER A 478 -17.58 -19.12 9.98
C SER A 478 -17.89 -17.98 10.95
N THR A 479 -17.11 -17.82 12.03
CA THR A 479 -17.23 -16.72 12.98
C THR A 479 -16.95 -15.37 12.30
N LEU A 480 -15.90 -15.28 11.48
CA LEU A 480 -15.59 -14.08 10.69
C LEU A 480 -16.64 -13.80 9.63
N VAL A 481 -17.10 -14.82 8.88
CA VAL A 481 -18.17 -14.67 7.88
C VAL A 481 -19.44 -14.11 8.53
N ASN A 482 -19.82 -14.64 9.69
CA ASN A 482 -20.96 -14.14 10.46
C ASN A 482 -20.75 -12.70 10.93
N SER A 483 -19.56 -12.34 11.39
CA SER A 483 -19.23 -10.95 11.79
C SER A 483 -19.32 -9.99 10.60
N CYS A 484 -18.72 -10.32 9.45
CA CYS A 484 -18.84 -9.52 8.22
C CYS A 484 -20.30 -9.39 7.77
N SER A 485 -21.06 -10.48 7.81
CA SER A 485 -22.49 -10.47 7.48
C SER A 485 -23.28 -9.54 8.40
N ARG A 486 -23.07 -9.61 9.72
CA ARG A 486 -23.69 -8.70 10.69
C ARG A 486 -23.30 -7.23 10.46
N SER A 487 -22.04 -6.96 10.12
CA SER A 487 -21.58 -5.60 9.80
C SER A 487 -22.25 -5.05 8.54
N LEU A 488 -22.28 -5.83 7.45
CA LEU A 488 -23.01 -5.45 6.23
C LEU A 488 -24.51 -5.29 6.49
N GLN A 489 -25.10 -6.12 7.36
CA GLN A 489 -26.49 -5.94 7.81
C GLN A 489 -26.66 -4.60 8.52
N ARG A 490 -25.84 -4.26 9.51
CA ARG A 490 -25.93 -2.97 10.22
C ARG A 490 -25.78 -1.79 9.26
N ILE A 491 -24.83 -1.86 8.33
CA ILE A 491 -24.64 -0.86 7.27
C ILE A 491 -25.93 -0.69 6.46
N GLY A 492 -26.46 -1.79 5.90
CA GLY A 492 -27.68 -1.75 5.10
C GLY A 492 -28.89 -1.23 5.87
N MET A 493 -29.11 -1.71 7.09
CA MET A 493 -30.22 -1.25 7.95
C MET A 493 -30.10 0.22 8.31
N THR A 494 -28.87 0.73 8.47
CA THR A 494 -28.63 2.16 8.74
C THR A 494 -28.96 3.01 7.52
N LEU A 495 -28.56 2.57 6.33
CA LEU A 495 -28.86 3.24 5.06
C LEU A 495 -30.36 3.21 4.69
N LEU A 496 -31.11 2.24 5.20
CA LEU A 496 -32.55 2.12 5.01
C LEU A 496 -33.38 3.01 5.94
N ARG A 497 -32.77 3.66 6.94
CA ARG A 497 -33.52 4.54 7.83
C ARG A 497 -34.01 5.79 7.08
N PRO A 498 -35.24 6.26 7.30
CA PRO A 498 -35.78 7.44 6.62
C PRO A 498 -34.91 8.69 6.74
N GLU A 499 -34.33 8.93 7.92
CA GLU A 499 -33.42 10.06 8.16
C GLU A 499 -32.14 10.01 7.31
N ASN A 500 -31.80 8.82 6.79
CA ASN A 500 -30.63 8.57 5.97
C ASN A 500 -30.96 8.40 4.47
N ALA A 501 -32.22 8.58 4.07
CA ALA A 501 -32.65 8.39 2.69
C ALA A 501 -31.96 9.34 1.69
N GLN A 502 -31.38 10.45 2.16
CA GLN A 502 -30.74 11.52 1.36
C GLN A 502 -29.26 11.73 1.71
N VAL A 503 -28.57 10.72 2.21
CA VAL A 503 -27.17 10.82 2.69
C VAL A 503 -26.17 11.37 1.66
N HIS A 504 -26.50 11.48 0.38
CA HIS A 504 -25.68 12.11 -0.66
C HIS A 504 -26.37 13.28 -1.35
N THR A 505 -26.60 14.43 -0.71
CA THR A 505 -27.01 15.63 -1.46
C THR A 505 -26.72 16.95 -0.75
N ASN A 506 -25.76 17.70 -1.31
CA ASN A 506 -25.85 19.15 -1.52
C ASN A 506 -26.32 19.52 -2.96
N LEU A 507 -26.75 18.57 -3.80
CA LEU A 507 -27.22 18.85 -5.17
C LEU A 507 -28.50 18.08 -5.55
N GLN A 508 -29.44 18.82 -6.15
CA GLN A 508 -30.62 18.45 -6.95
C GLN A 508 -31.21 17.03 -6.81
N VAL A 509 -32.48 16.99 -6.36
CA VAL A 509 -33.50 15.94 -6.52
C VAL A 509 -32.93 14.53 -6.77
N VAL A 510 -32.43 13.90 -5.70
CA VAL A 510 -32.00 12.50 -5.75
C VAL A 510 -33.14 11.59 -5.29
N THR A 511 -33.27 10.43 -5.93
CA THR A 511 -34.22 9.38 -5.54
C THR A 511 -33.96 8.93 -4.09
N PRO A 512 -35.00 8.79 -3.24
CA PRO A 512 -34.84 8.27 -1.89
C PRO A 512 -34.04 6.96 -1.87
N TYR A 513 -33.19 6.80 -0.84
CA TYR A 513 -32.38 5.60 -0.62
C TYR A 513 -31.36 5.29 -1.72
N SER A 514 -30.92 6.30 -2.48
CA SER A 514 -29.87 6.14 -3.50
C SER A 514 -28.57 5.55 -2.93
N SER A 515 -28.19 5.91 -1.70
CA SER A 515 -27.03 5.35 -1.00
C SER A 515 -27.17 3.84 -0.74
N PHE A 516 -28.36 3.40 -0.31
CA PHE A 516 -28.67 1.99 -0.13
C PHE A 516 -28.66 1.26 -1.48
N ARG A 517 -29.26 1.85 -2.52
CA ARG A 517 -29.22 1.28 -3.87
C ARG A 517 -27.78 1.11 -4.38
N ARG A 518 -26.92 2.12 -4.23
CA ARG A 518 -25.49 2.01 -4.56
C ARG A 518 -24.79 0.93 -3.76
N PHE A 519 -25.10 0.78 -2.46
CA PHE A 519 -24.58 -0.30 -1.64
C PHE A 519 -24.95 -1.68 -2.21
N ILE A 520 -26.19 -1.87 -2.66
CA ILE A 520 -26.59 -3.09 -3.36
C ILE A 520 -25.82 -3.25 -4.68
N ASP A 521 -25.87 -2.24 -5.56
CA ASP A 521 -25.37 -2.33 -6.94
C ASP A 521 -23.85 -2.37 -7.06
N GLN A 522 -23.11 -1.87 -6.07
CA GLN A 522 -21.65 -1.79 -6.13
C GLN A 522 -20.98 -2.81 -5.20
N THR A 523 -21.66 -3.26 -4.14
CA THR A 523 -21.06 -4.14 -3.11
C THR A 523 -21.70 -5.52 -3.09
N LEU A 524 -23.00 -5.62 -2.81
CA LEU A 524 -23.64 -6.90 -2.52
C LEU A 524 -24.01 -7.70 -3.78
N ALA A 525 -24.61 -7.04 -4.75
CA ALA A 525 -25.09 -7.66 -5.97
C ALA A 525 -24.75 -6.82 -7.21
N PRO A 526 -23.45 -6.71 -7.57
CA PRO A 526 -23.05 -6.00 -8.77
C PRO A 526 -23.79 -6.52 -10.00
N VAL A 527 -24.22 -5.63 -10.89
CA VAL A 527 -25.00 -5.99 -12.10
C VAL A 527 -24.27 -7.00 -12.99
N SER A 528 -22.93 -6.97 -12.97
CA SER A 528 -22.07 -7.94 -13.68
C SER A 528 -22.09 -9.36 -13.07
N THR A 529 -22.58 -9.51 -11.85
CA THR A 529 -22.56 -10.77 -11.10
C THR A 529 -23.79 -11.60 -11.47
N GLN A 530 -23.56 -12.74 -12.14
CA GLN A 530 -24.63 -13.62 -12.62
C GLN A 530 -25.24 -14.50 -11.51
N SER A 531 -24.45 -14.88 -10.50
CA SER A 531 -24.88 -15.68 -9.36
C SER A 531 -24.45 -15.05 -8.04
N LEU A 532 -25.36 -15.02 -7.07
CA LEU A 532 -25.11 -14.42 -5.76
C LEU A 532 -24.75 -15.50 -4.74
N HIS A 533 -23.83 -15.17 -3.83
CA HIS A 533 -23.46 -16.06 -2.73
C HIS A 533 -24.63 -16.19 -1.75
N ARG A 534 -24.86 -17.37 -1.16
CA ARG A 534 -25.98 -17.62 -0.23
C ARG A 534 -26.09 -16.58 0.89
N HIS A 535 -24.97 -16.23 1.54
CA HIS A 535 -24.95 -15.18 2.57
C HIS A 535 -25.37 -13.80 2.09
N VAL A 536 -25.12 -13.45 0.83
CA VAL A 536 -25.61 -12.20 0.23
C VAL A 536 -27.12 -12.26 0.13
N ILE A 537 -27.67 -13.40 -0.29
CA ILE A 537 -29.10 -13.58 -0.46
C ILE A 537 -29.81 -13.53 0.89
N ASP A 538 -29.28 -14.20 1.91
CA ASP A 538 -29.78 -14.12 3.28
C ASP A 538 -29.86 -12.66 3.77
N LEU A 539 -28.85 -11.84 3.45
CA LEU A 539 -28.85 -10.40 3.75
C LEU A 539 -29.92 -9.64 2.97
N LEU A 540 -30.01 -9.87 1.66
CA LEU A 540 -31.02 -9.24 0.80
C LEU A 540 -32.45 -9.58 1.24
N SER A 541 -32.70 -10.82 1.69
CA SER A 541 -33.99 -11.24 2.24
C SER A 541 -34.32 -10.52 3.55
N ARG A 542 -33.34 -10.30 4.43
CA ARG A 542 -33.53 -9.50 5.65
C ARG A 542 -33.85 -8.05 5.32
N PHE A 543 -33.11 -7.45 4.39
CA PHE A 543 -33.41 -6.09 3.94
C PHE A 543 -34.79 -6.00 3.28
N LEU A 544 -35.18 -6.99 2.48
CA LEU A 544 -36.50 -7.04 1.87
C LEU A 544 -37.60 -7.04 2.94
N SER A 545 -37.45 -7.89 3.96
CA SER A 545 -38.41 -7.95 5.08
C SER A 545 -38.53 -6.62 5.81
N GLU A 546 -37.42 -5.92 6.04
CA GLU A 546 -37.43 -4.59 6.67
C GLU A 546 -38.12 -3.56 5.78
N VAL A 547 -37.73 -3.49 4.51
CA VAL A 547 -38.29 -2.54 3.53
C VAL A 547 -39.79 -2.76 3.35
N GLU A 548 -40.26 -4.00 3.26
CA GLU A 548 -41.70 -4.31 3.18
C GLU A 548 -42.45 -3.96 4.46
N SER A 549 -41.81 -4.12 5.62
CA SER A 549 -42.41 -3.75 6.90
C SER A 549 -42.50 -2.22 7.06
N ALA A 550 -41.48 -1.50 6.63
CA ALA A 550 -41.45 -0.04 6.61
C ALA A 550 -42.47 0.53 5.61
N GLU A 551 -42.52 -0.01 4.39
CA GLU A 551 -43.50 0.36 3.37
C GLU A 551 -44.93 0.22 3.89
N LYS A 552 -45.27 -0.94 4.48
CA LYS A 552 -46.61 -1.18 5.04
C LYS A 552 -46.96 -0.22 6.16
N ARG A 553 -45.99 0.07 7.05
CA ARG A 553 -46.19 0.98 8.18
C ARG A 553 -46.45 2.40 7.69
N ASP A 554 -45.67 2.87 6.73
CA ASP A 554 -45.76 4.24 6.24
C ASP A 554 -47.00 4.44 5.36
N SER A 555 -47.31 3.47 4.49
CA SER A 555 -48.55 3.43 3.69
C SER A 555 -49.82 3.35 4.54
N ALA A 556 -49.76 2.79 5.76
CA ALA A 556 -50.89 2.79 6.69
C ALA A 556 -51.13 4.17 7.34
N SER A 557 -50.09 5.00 7.46
CA SER A 557 -50.16 6.32 8.09
C SER A 557 -50.58 7.44 7.13
N THR A 558 -50.20 7.34 5.86
CA THR A 558 -50.49 8.35 4.83
C THR A 558 -50.69 7.69 3.47
N LEU A 559 -51.58 8.27 2.65
CA LEU A 559 -51.79 7.82 1.28
C LEU A 559 -50.47 7.95 0.49
N ASN A 560 -49.94 6.82 0.01
CA ASN A 560 -48.63 6.71 -0.64
C ASN A 560 -47.41 6.96 0.27
N GLY A 561 -47.56 6.87 1.60
CA GLY A 561 -46.44 7.05 2.54
C GLY A 561 -45.26 6.11 2.29
N GLY A 562 -45.54 4.87 1.88
CA GLY A 562 -44.51 3.87 1.55
C GLY A 562 -43.95 3.97 0.12
N ALA A 563 -44.40 4.91 -0.71
CA ALA A 563 -44.05 4.93 -2.13
C ALA A 563 -42.54 5.05 -2.42
N SER A 564 -41.78 5.64 -1.49
CA SER A 564 -40.32 5.75 -1.55
C SER A 564 -39.61 4.39 -1.49
N TYR A 565 -40.25 3.36 -0.93
CA TYR A 565 -39.69 2.02 -0.79
C TYR A 565 -40.04 1.08 -1.96
N TRP A 566 -41.06 1.39 -2.77
CA TRP A 566 -41.53 0.46 -3.82
C TRP A 566 -40.44 0.05 -4.80
N SER A 567 -39.55 0.98 -5.18
CA SER A 567 -38.41 0.68 -6.04
C SER A 567 -37.44 -0.31 -5.36
N LEU A 568 -37.16 -0.12 -4.07
CA LEU A 568 -36.31 -1.02 -3.29
C LEU A 568 -36.94 -2.40 -3.11
N VAL A 569 -38.24 -2.48 -2.82
CA VAL A 569 -38.97 -3.75 -2.71
C VAL A 569 -38.79 -4.57 -4.00
N ILE A 570 -38.97 -3.95 -5.17
CA ILE A 570 -38.83 -4.64 -6.45
C ILE A 570 -37.39 -5.05 -6.72
N ILE A 571 -36.41 -4.17 -6.47
CA ILE A 571 -34.98 -4.50 -6.63
C ILE A 571 -34.62 -5.69 -5.75
N LEU A 572 -34.95 -5.63 -4.46
CA LEU A 572 -34.61 -6.67 -3.50
C LEU A 572 -35.32 -7.98 -3.80
N ARG A 573 -36.60 -7.96 -4.19
CA ARG A 573 -37.29 -9.17 -4.66
C ARG A 573 -36.58 -9.75 -5.88
N LEU A 574 -36.34 -8.98 -6.94
CA LEU A 574 -35.66 -9.46 -8.14
C LEU A 574 -34.29 -10.09 -7.85
N LEU A 575 -33.54 -9.51 -6.90
CA LEU A 575 -32.23 -10.02 -6.48
C LEU A 575 -32.33 -11.28 -5.61
N VAL A 576 -33.24 -11.33 -4.63
CA VAL A 576 -33.49 -12.54 -3.81
C VAL A 576 -33.92 -13.71 -4.69
N LEU A 577 -34.70 -13.44 -5.74
CA LEU A 577 -35.10 -14.49 -6.68
C LEU A 577 -33.91 -15.10 -7.47
N ARG A 578 -32.71 -14.51 -7.44
CA ARG A 578 -31.50 -15.09 -8.08
C ARG A 578 -30.95 -16.32 -7.34
N ASP A 579 -31.41 -16.61 -6.12
CA ASP A 579 -30.98 -17.75 -5.27
C ASP A 579 -31.12 -19.13 -5.93
N GLY A 580 -32.04 -19.26 -6.89
CA GLY A 580 -32.34 -20.54 -7.54
C GLY A 580 -31.53 -20.87 -8.80
N THR A 581 -30.48 -20.14 -9.19
CA THR A 581 -29.83 -20.34 -10.50
C THR A 581 -28.59 -21.25 -10.49
N ASN A 582 -28.17 -21.77 -9.34
CA ASN A 582 -26.97 -22.63 -9.22
C ASN A 582 -27.28 -24.12 -8.92
N THR A 583 -28.56 -24.53 -8.90
CA THR A 583 -28.91 -25.96 -8.82
C THR A 583 -28.72 -26.59 -10.21
N GLU A 584 -27.90 -27.63 -10.30
CA GLU A 584 -27.55 -28.30 -11.57
C GLU A 584 -28.78 -28.84 -12.35
N SER A 585 -29.91 -29.04 -11.69
CA SER A 585 -31.21 -29.31 -12.30
C SER A 585 -31.97 -27.99 -12.53
N HIS A 586 -32.02 -27.57 -13.79
CA HIS A 586 -32.88 -26.49 -14.28
C HIS A 586 -34.07 -27.10 -15.02
N ASP A 587 -34.83 -27.92 -14.31
CA ASP A 587 -36.00 -28.61 -14.87
C ASP A 587 -37.18 -27.66 -15.06
N SER A 588 -38.23 -28.14 -15.74
CA SER A 588 -39.46 -27.38 -16.04
C SER A 588 -40.03 -26.65 -14.80
N ASP A 589 -39.90 -27.26 -13.63
CA ASP A 589 -40.39 -26.72 -12.35
C ASP A 589 -39.71 -25.39 -11.98
N TRP A 590 -38.40 -25.25 -12.24
CA TRP A 590 -37.68 -24.01 -11.97
C TRP A 590 -38.15 -22.88 -12.89
N ILE A 591 -38.35 -23.18 -14.19
CA ILE A 591 -38.87 -22.20 -15.18
C ILE A 591 -40.25 -21.70 -14.74
N GLN A 592 -41.13 -22.61 -14.34
CA GLN A 592 -42.47 -22.29 -13.88
C GLN A 592 -42.46 -21.51 -12.57
N ALA A 593 -41.62 -21.89 -11.60
CA ALA A 593 -41.47 -21.18 -10.33
C ALA A 593 -40.98 -19.75 -10.57
N ARG A 594 -39.95 -19.57 -11.40
CA ARG A 594 -39.42 -18.25 -11.77
C ARG A 594 -40.48 -17.41 -12.49
N GLY A 595 -41.25 -18.03 -13.38
CA GLY A 595 -42.35 -17.38 -14.06
C GLY A 595 -43.40 -16.84 -13.09
N ARG A 596 -43.87 -17.68 -12.15
CA ARG A 596 -44.83 -17.27 -11.10
C ARG A 596 -44.32 -16.11 -10.24
N GLN A 597 -43.04 -16.12 -9.88
CA GLN A 597 -42.43 -15.06 -9.08
C GLN A 597 -42.39 -13.72 -9.83
N LEU A 598 -42.07 -13.72 -11.13
CA LEU A 598 -42.09 -12.51 -11.96
C LEU A 598 -43.52 -12.00 -12.17
N VAL A 599 -44.50 -12.89 -12.38
CA VAL A 599 -45.91 -12.48 -12.47
C VAL A 599 -46.41 -11.92 -11.14
N SER A 600 -46.01 -12.50 -10.00
CA SER A 600 -46.33 -11.94 -8.67
C SER A 600 -45.79 -10.50 -8.49
N LEU A 601 -44.64 -10.17 -9.09
CA LEU A 601 -44.15 -8.79 -9.13
C LEU A 601 -45.00 -7.89 -10.04
N ALA A 602 -45.41 -8.39 -11.21
CA ALA A 602 -46.32 -7.67 -12.08
C ALA A 602 -47.69 -7.43 -11.40
N GLU A 603 -48.20 -8.39 -10.64
CA GLU A 603 -49.41 -8.27 -9.80
C GLU A 603 -49.24 -7.20 -8.73
N LEU A 604 -48.10 -7.20 -8.03
CA LEU A 604 -47.78 -6.19 -7.03
C LEU A 604 -47.81 -4.78 -7.64
N VAL A 605 -47.24 -4.59 -8.83
CA VAL A 605 -47.24 -3.30 -9.53
C VAL A 605 -48.62 -2.94 -10.08
N ALA A 606 -49.36 -3.92 -10.61
CA ALA A 606 -50.70 -3.73 -11.17
C ALA A 606 -51.70 -3.28 -10.10
N ASN A 607 -51.62 -3.89 -8.92
CA ASN A 607 -52.58 -3.70 -7.83
C ASN A 607 -52.14 -2.64 -6.81
N GLY A 608 -50.83 -2.43 -6.62
CA GLY A 608 -50.25 -1.63 -5.54
C GLY A 608 -50.13 -0.12 -5.78
N GLY A 609 -50.79 0.45 -6.80
CA GLY A 609 -50.70 1.89 -7.10
C GLY A 609 -49.33 2.37 -7.60
N CYS A 610 -48.37 1.45 -7.82
CA CYS A 610 -46.98 1.68 -8.20
C CYS A 610 -46.81 2.09 -9.67
N ARG A 611 -47.73 2.84 -10.28
CA ARG A 611 -47.68 3.11 -11.73
C ARG A 611 -46.51 4.02 -12.13
N HIS A 612 -45.94 4.76 -11.18
CA HIS A 612 -44.91 5.77 -11.43
C HIS A 612 -43.47 5.24 -11.41
N ILE A 613 -43.23 4.00 -10.96
CA ILE A 613 -41.87 3.43 -10.84
C ILE A 613 -41.32 2.85 -12.14
N GLN A 614 -42.04 3.01 -13.27
CA GLN A 614 -41.60 2.58 -14.61
C GLN A 614 -41.17 1.10 -14.69
N TYR A 615 -41.81 0.23 -13.90
CA TYR A 615 -41.64 -1.21 -14.02
C TYR A 615 -42.24 -1.70 -15.33
N PRO A 616 -41.56 -2.60 -16.07
CA PRO A 616 -40.30 -3.30 -15.74
C PRO A 616 -39.02 -2.60 -16.20
N HIS A 617 -39.11 -1.59 -17.07
CA HIS A 617 -37.95 -1.01 -17.77
C HIS A 617 -36.86 -0.45 -16.84
N ALA A 618 -37.24 0.27 -15.79
CA ALA A 618 -36.29 0.83 -14.81
C ALA A 618 -35.51 -0.24 -14.02
N PHE A 619 -35.95 -1.50 -14.10
CA PHE A 619 -35.37 -2.65 -13.39
C PHE A 619 -34.72 -3.68 -14.31
N SER A 620 -34.54 -3.33 -15.60
CA SER A 620 -33.87 -4.19 -16.58
C SER A 620 -32.50 -4.74 -16.13
N PRO A 621 -31.64 -4.01 -15.37
CA PRO A 621 -30.37 -4.58 -14.89
C PRO A 621 -30.53 -5.75 -13.91
N TYR A 622 -31.66 -5.83 -13.21
CA TYR A 622 -31.92 -6.85 -12.19
C TYR A 622 -32.67 -8.07 -12.73
N LEU A 623 -33.35 -7.91 -13.88
CA LEU A 623 -34.14 -8.96 -14.51
C LEU A 623 -33.29 -10.07 -15.16
N SER A 624 -32.02 -9.81 -15.45
CA SER A 624 -31.12 -10.75 -16.12
C SER A 624 -31.07 -12.13 -15.43
N LEU A 625 -31.21 -13.19 -16.24
CA LEU A 625 -30.97 -14.58 -15.82
C LEU A 625 -29.49 -14.96 -15.98
N ALA A 626 -29.04 -15.91 -15.16
CA ALA A 626 -27.67 -16.43 -15.24
C ALA A 626 -27.41 -17.16 -16.57
N ARG A 627 -28.38 -17.94 -17.05
CA ARG A 627 -28.29 -18.66 -18.33
C ARG A 627 -29.18 -18.00 -19.36
N VAL A 628 -28.59 -17.73 -20.52
CA VAL A 628 -29.33 -17.10 -21.62
C VAL A 628 -30.40 -18.03 -22.20
N GLN A 629 -30.16 -19.34 -22.19
CA GLN A 629 -31.07 -20.37 -22.70
C GLN A 629 -32.41 -20.39 -21.95
N ASP A 630 -32.39 -19.99 -20.67
CA ASP A 630 -33.57 -20.00 -19.81
C ASP A 630 -34.49 -18.79 -20.05
N THR A 631 -33.98 -17.77 -20.79
CA THR A 631 -34.70 -16.52 -21.05
C THR A 631 -36.02 -16.77 -21.77
N VAL A 632 -36.00 -17.55 -22.86
CA VAL A 632 -37.21 -17.80 -23.66
C VAL A 632 -38.22 -18.69 -22.92
N PRO A 633 -37.83 -19.81 -22.28
CA PRO A 633 -38.75 -20.60 -21.47
C PRO A 633 -39.40 -19.81 -20.32
N VAL A 634 -38.65 -18.95 -19.63
CA VAL A 634 -39.21 -18.08 -18.59
C VAL A 634 -40.17 -17.05 -19.19
N CYS A 635 -39.83 -16.45 -20.34
CA CYS A 635 -40.74 -15.57 -21.08
C CYS A 635 -42.04 -16.26 -21.49
N LEU A 636 -41.98 -17.53 -21.91
CA LEU A 636 -43.17 -18.33 -22.19
C LEU A 636 -44.01 -18.55 -20.92
N ALA A 637 -43.36 -18.95 -19.83
CA ALA A 637 -44.05 -19.17 -18.55
C ALA A 637 -44.78 -17.92 -18.05
N ILE A 638 -44.19 -16.72 -18.17
CA ILE A 638 -44.86 -15.46 -17.76
C ILE A 638 -45.88 -14.94 -18.76
N THR A 639 -45.96 -15.47 -19.98
CA THR A 639 -46.92 -15.02 -21.01
C THR A 639 -48.03 -16.01 -21.30
N GLN A 640 -48.02 -17.19 -20.66
CA GLN A 640 -49.00 -18.25 -20.89
C GLN A 640 -49.79 -18.61 -19.63
N ALA A 641 -50.99 -19.17 -19.84
CA ALA A 641 -51.79 -19.76 -18.77
C ALA A 641 -51.08 -21.00 -18.19
N PRO A 642 -51.26 -21.32 -16.90
CA PRO A 642 -52.14 -20.65 -15.93
C PRO A 642 -51.47 -19.46 -15.21
N ILE A 643 -50.21 -19.15 -15.49
CA ILE A 643 -49.47 -18.11 -14.76
C ILE A 643 -49.92 -16.70 -15.20
N CYS A 644 -49.99 -16.44 -16.50
CA CYS A 644 -50.48 -15.17 -17.04
C CYS A 644 -52.01 -15.21 -17.21
N PRO A 645 -52.76 -14.17 -16.78
CA PRO A 645 -54.19 -14.07 -17.04
C PRO A 645 -54.52 -14.13 -18.54
N THR A 646 -55.57 -14.87 -18.91
CA THR A 646 -56.05 -14.97 -20.30
C THR A 646 -56.86 -13.76 -20.75
N ALA A 647 -57.57 -13.10 -19.82
CA ALA A 647 -58.35 -11.90 -20.12
C ALA A 647 -57.44 -10.68 -20.37
N PRO A 648 -57.77 -9.83 -21.38
CA PRO A 648 -57.09 -8.55 -21.57
C PRO A 648 -57.16 -7.67 -20.32
N GLY A 649 -56.06 -7.02 -19.96
CA GLY A 649 -55.99 -6.16 -18.79
C GLY A 649 -54.58 -5.69 -18.46
N TRP A 650 -54.47 -4.78 -17.49
CA TRP A 650 -53.19 -4.16 -17.11
C TRP A 650 -52.15 -5.18 -16.64
N LEU A 651 -52.55 -6.19 -15.86
CA LEU A 651 -51.66 -7.26 -15.41
C LEU A 651 -51.11 -8.08 -16.58
N ARG A 652 -51.96 -8.48 -17.54
CA ARG A 652 -51.53 -9.20 -18.75
C ARG A 652 -50.53 -8.36 -19.53
N ALA A 653 -50.80 -7.07 -19.75
CA ALA A 653 -49.88 -6.15 -20.43
C ALA A 653 -48.51 -6.07 -19.73
N LEU A 654 -48.49 -5.95 -18.38
CA LEU A 654 -47.26 -5.95 -17.60
C LEU A 654 -46.48 -7.26 -17.68
N CYS A 655 -47.15 -8.41 -17.75
CA CYS A 655 -46.49 -9.71 -17.91
C CYS A 655 -45.73 -9.79 -19.24
N PHE A 656 -46.36 -9.35 -20.34
CA PHE A 656 -45.73 -9.31 -21.66
C PHE A 656 -44.62 -8.26 -21.73
N ASP A 657 -44.79 -7.09 -21.12
CA ASP A 657 -43.75 -6.06 -21.11
C ASP A 657 -42.54 -6.48 -20.25
N THR A 658 -42.77 -7.26 -19.18
CA THR A 658 -41.71 -7.88 -18.37
C THR A 658 -40.93 -8.90 -19.20
N ALA A 659 -41.63 -9.73 -19.98
CA ALA A 659 -41.00 -10.67 -20.91
C ALA A 659 -40.18 -9.96 -21.99
N ALA A 660 -40.72 -8.90 -22.59
CA ALA A 660 -40.00 -8.11 -23.59
C ALA A 660 -38.76 -7.44 -23.00
N THR A 661 -38.88 -6.87 -21.80
CA THR A 661 -37.76 -6.23 -21.09
C THR A 661 -36.68 -7.24 -20.70
N LEU A 662 -37.06 -8.44 -20.26
CA LEU A 662 -36.15 -9.53 -19.98
C LEU A 662 -35.33 -9.93 -21.22
N ILE A 663 -35.99 -10.07 -22.38
CA ILE A 663 -35.32 -10.36 -23.66
C ILE A 663 -34.35 -9.23 -24.04
N ARG A 664 -34.78 -7.95 -23.90
CA ARG A 664 -33.92 -6.80 -24.21
C ARG A 664 -32.68 -6.76 -23.31
N ALA A 665 -32.82 -7.04 -22.02
CA ALA A 665 -31.71 -7.10 -21.07
C ALA A 665 -30.68 -8.19 -21.41
N GLN A 666 -31.09 -9.26 -22.11
CA GLN A 666 -30.23 -10.38 -22.52
C GLN A 666 -29.86 -10.37 -24.01
N LYS A 667 -30.22 -9.31 -24.77
CA LYS A 667 -30.11 -9.25 -26.24
C LYS A 667 -28.74 -9.66 -26.76
N TYR A 668 -27.66 -9.17 -26.15
CA TYR A 668 -26.29 -9.49 -26.55
C TYR A 668 -25.94 -10.96 -26.34
N ASN A 669 -26.28 -11.51 -25.18
CA ASN A 669 -26.04 -12.92 -24.85
C ASN A 669 -26.89 -13.86 -25.72
N MET A 670 -28.10 -13.43 -26.08
CA MET A 670 -28.99 -14.24 -26.94
C MET A 670 -28.47 -14.31 -28.37
N LYS A 671 -27.91 -13.22 -28.89
CA LYS A 671 -27.30 -13.19 -30.22
C LYS A 671 -26.10 -14.13 -30.34
N SER A 672 -25.33 -14.31 -29.28
CA SER A 672 -24.19 -15.24 -29.25
C SER A 672 -24.61 -16.71 -29.05
N SER A 673 -25.86 -16.98 -28.65
CA SER A 673 -26.38 -18.33 -28.44
C SER A 673 -27.31 -18.76 -29.58
N GLY A 674 -26.84 -19.64 -30.46
CA GLY A 674 -27.63 -20.14 -31.59
C GLY A 674 -28.95 -20.83 -31.19
N THR A 675 -29.00 -21.45 -30.01
CA THR A 675 -30.23 -22.03 -29.45
C THR A 675 -31.20 -20.95 -28.98
N ALA A 676 -30.75 -20.02 -28.12
CA ALA A 676 -31.61 -18.95 -27.62
C ALA A 676 -32.14 -18.03 -28.73
N SER A 677 -31.36 -17.81 -29.78
CA SER A 677 -31.78 -17.05 -30.97
C SER A 677 -32.90 -17.75 -31.76
N ARG A 678 -32.81 -19.08 -31.94
CA ARG A 678 -33.87 -19.89 -32.57
C ARG A 678 -35.13 -19.92 -31.71
N ASP A 679 -34.99 -20.11 -30.41
CA ASP A 679 -36.11 -20.13 -29.48
C ASP A 679 -36.82 -18.77 -29.45
N LEU A 680 -36.07 -17.67 -29.50
CA LEU A 680 -36.62 -16.32 -29.60
C LEU A 680 -37.39 -16.11 -30.91
N ALA A 681 -36.90 -16.62 -32.03
CA ALA A 681 -37.62 -16.57 -33.30
C ALA A 681 -38.95 -17.33 -33.24
N ASN A 682 -38.99 -18.47 -32.55
CA ASN A 682 -40.22 -19.24 -32.33
C ASN A 682 -41.18 -18.49 -31.40
N LEU A 683 -40.70 -17.93 -30.28
CA LEU A 683 -41.49 -17.12 -29.37
C LEU A 683 -42.15 -15.93 -30.08
N ARG A 684 -41.41 -15.25 -30.96
CA ARG A 684 -41.95 -14.14 -31.77
C ARG A 684 -43.11 -14.56 -32.64
N LYS A 685 -43.02 -15.72 -33.32
CA LYS A 685 -44.12 -16.25 -34.14
C LYS A 685 -45.37 -16.49 -33.29
N VAL A 686 -45.19 -17.05 -32.09
CA VAL A 686 -46.29 -17.28 -31.13
C VAL A 686 -46.94 -15.94 -30.76
N TRP A 687 -46.17 -14.93 -30.35
CA TRP A 687 -46.73 -13.63 -29.95
C TRP A 687 -47.34 -12.84 -31.12
N GLN A 688 -46.82 -12.95 -32.34
CA GLN A 688 -47.40 -12.34 -33.54
C GLN A 688 -48.79 -12.90 -33.88
N SER A 689 -49.04 -14.16 -33.51
CA SER A 689 -50.34 -14.82 -33.71
C SER A 689 -51.34 -14.58 -32.57
N ASP A 690 -50.98 -13.84 -31.51
CA ASP A 690 -51.88 -13.54 -30.40
C ASP A 690 -53.01 -12.57 -30.81
N GLN A 691 -54.19 -12.72 -30.23
CA GLN A 691 -55.35 -11.89 -30.53
C GLN A 691 -55.23 -10.48 -29.93
N ASP A 692 -54.40 -10.32 -28.88
CA ASP A 692 -54.17 -9.04 -28.20
C ASP A 692 -53.24 -8.12 -29.04
N ALA A 693 -53.72 -6.92 -29.37
CA ALA A 693 -52.98 -5.95 -30.16
C ALA A 693 -51.72 -5.43 -29.46
N ALA A 694 -51.73 -5.31 -28.13
CA ALA A 694 -50.56 -4.87 -27.36
C ALA A 694 -49.45 -5.93 -27.38
N VAL A 695 -49.83 -7.21 -27.32
CA VAL A 695 -48.91 -8.35 -27.44
C VAL A 695 -48.27 -8.40 -28.83
N ARG A 696 -49.06 -8.24 -29.88
CA ARG A 696 -48.54 -8.17 -31.26
C ARG A 696 -47.57 -7.01 -31.46
N TRP A 697 -47.87 -5.85 -30.88
CA TRP A 697 -46.96 -4.70 -30.92
C TRP A 697 -45.63 -4.98 -30.18
N LEU A 698 -45.68 -5.59 -29.00
CA LEU A 698 -44.47 -5.99 -28.27
C LEU A 698 -43.63 -7.00 -29.08
N ALA A 699 -44.26 -7.94 -29.79
CA ALA A 699 -43.55 -8.86 -30.67
C ALA A 699 -42.81 -8.17 -31.82
N LEU A 700 -43.40 -7.10 -32.39
CA LEU A 700 -42.77 -6.26 -33.41
C LEU A 700 -41.64 -5.40 -32.82
N SER A 701 -41.76 -4.93 -31.58
CA SER A 701 -40.69 -4.16 -30.92
C SER A 701 -39.42 -4.97 -30.64
N LEU A 702 -39.47 -6.30 -30.77
CA LEU A 702 -38.32 -7.18 -30.58
C LEU A 702 -37.50 -7.40 -31.86
N THR A 703 -37.95 -6.92 -33.04
CA THR A 703 -37.24 -7.11 -34.33
C THR A 703 -36.11 -6.12 -34.60
N GLU A 704 -36.07 -4.99 -33.88
CA GLU A 704 -34.97 -4.01 -33.88
C GLU A 704 -33.94 -4.31 -32.78
#